data_AF-Q6CSX0-F1
#
_entry.id   AF-Q6CSX0-F1
#
_cell.length_a   1.000
_cell.length_b   1.000
_cell.length_c   1.000
_cell.angle_alpha   90.00
_cell.angle_beta   90.00
_cell.angle_gamma   90.00
#
_symmetry.space_group_name_H-M   'P 1'
#
loop_
_entity.id
_entity.type
_entity.pdbx_description
1 polymer ?
#
loop_
_entity_poly.entity_id
_entity_poly.type
_entity_poly.pdbx_seq_one_letter_code
_entity_poly.pdbx_strand_id
1 'polypeptide(L)'
;MFKQLTQIGKNLTDELAKGLNEELNGINPDQLDKTGPYADLPSDVQVKLRKFDKYEQKYPLLLQAYKNEKLKTEKVEQFQKVLSECTPVSDISDVDSLKSYFSTVNQKTDMLNNEVKRLTLENTQLSQELEKVDTHELEQVKGELDKSTTSVENLEKEVVSLKQEISTKDQLIDSFKNKIEELTSTPSSVDSSSATSAQETTENTASSTAQPTASGKKKNQKKKKGKANNNNNLQNNNANAGAAETAAAAPATEPNQKAKDITEAITLRVKLDTLQADYDKLNKEYELLTSTKADLAKLKETIKIKDEELESVRDMLKDVGNDLVAAQDQLKSKNDASAEVNNLKLQLESLRSNNADNLKSYELKQNELNNEIASLKKNESSLRQTVAQKEKIIDYLENQVKEYSSKESEYKNEIELQKKENSAFVKRIENLNKETAKWKNESQKNNGNLESYIKENGKLSERLEVLQEKLETLQNLKSNSNDQVETIRKQCEELSFKLKDANKKILSLEDELNENANILQERNRETTTMRKMLNELQTDKSNRVKELESRLHFAVEEKSKIENELQMELTRKSQDLKQLKQKNTQLQSVNHDQLIKIEQYSAEIEELKSTFERMKRSNNVSQEDTSELDSIVKSLKEALVKSEKKQREIMNTNVELKELNNDLNKKFDRLSKNYKNLSLQISKTKDLEPKSARSSPHPSRSGSIVQDTISSPISSTQSEINEKIAYIKNVLLGFLEHRDQRDQLLPVVTTLLQLDSNDEKRLLLSLK
;
A
#
# COMPACT_ATOMS: atom_id res chain seq x y z
N MET A 1 14.91 -4.12 -28.73
CA MET A 1 13.90 -3.34 -27.98
C MET A 1 14.54 -2.39 -26.96
N PHE A 2 14.91 -2.78 -25.73
CA PHE A 2 15.36 -1.82 -24.70
C PHE A 2 16.43 -0.81 -25.15
N LYS A 3 17.54 -1.25 -25.77
CA LYS A 3 18.57 -0.34 -26.31
C LYS A 3 18.01 0.70 -27.31
N GLN A 4 16.98 0.36 -28.09
CA GLN A 4 16.34 1.29 -29.03
C GLN A 4 15.46 2.31 -28.29
N LEU A 5 14.74 1.92 -27.22
CA LEU A 5 14.04 2.88 -26.35
C LEU A 5 15.02 3.82 -25.66
N THR A 6 16.17 3.33 -25.17
CA THR A 6 17.22 4.17 -24.59
C THR A 6 17.81 5.14 -25.63
N GLN A 7 18.01 4.69 -26.88
CA GLN A 7 18.48 5.54 -27.97
C GLN A 7 17.46 6.63 -28.34
N ILE A 8 16.18 6.27 -28.46
CA ILE A 8 15.08 7.22 -28.72
C ILE A 8 14.97 8.24 -27.58
N GLY A 9 15.06 7.77 -26.33
CA GLY A 9 15.08 8.62 -25.14
C GLY A 9 16.24 9.62 -25.16
N LYS A 10 17.47 9.16 -25.43
CA LYS A 10 18.63 10.05 -25.57
C LYS A 10 18.46 11.05 -26.70
N ASN A 11 18.08 10.62 -27.89
CA ASN A 11 17.89 11.52 -29.03
C ASN A 11 16.86 12.62 -28.72
N LEU A 12 15.73 12.28 -28.09
CA LEU A 12 14.73 13.27 -27.65
C LEU A 12 15.27 14.24 -26.58
N THR A 13 16.05 13.75 -25.61
CA THR A 13 16.67 14.60 -24.58
C THR A 13 17.75 15.50 -25.18
N ASP A 14 18.56 14.99 -26.12
CA ASP A 14 19.62 15.74 -26.80
C ASP A 14 19.05 16.77 -27.79
N GLU A 15 17.94 16.47 -28.48
CA GLU A 15 17.19 17.44 -29.29
C GLU A 15 16.52 18.53 -28.43
N LEU A 16 15.92 18.18 -27.29
CA LEU A 16 15.40 19.16 -26.32
C LEU A 16 16.53 20.04 -25.75
N ALA A 17 17.69 19.45 -25.44
CA ALA A 17 18.86 20.18 -24.93
C ALA A 17 19.48 21.10 -26.00
N LYS A 18 19.52 20.68 -27.26
CA LYS A 18 19.88 21.55 -28.40
C LYS A 18 18.87 22.69 -28.58
N GLY A 19 17.58 22.37 -28.68
CA GLY A 19 16.51 23.37 -28.85
C GLY A 19 16.33 24.34 -27.67
N LEU A 20 16.91 24.04 -26.50
CA LEU A 20 17.06 24.98 -25.40
C LEU A 20 18.34 25.81 -25.51
N ASN A 21 19.50 25.22 -25.80
CA ASN A 21 20.78 25.94 -25.83
C ASN A 21 21.02 26.78 -27.10
N GLU A 22 20.55 26.32 -28.26
CA GLU A 22 20.69 27.04 -29.54
C GLU A 22 19.75 28.26 -29.62
N GLU A 23 18.65 28.29 -28.84
CA GLU A 23 17.72 29.44 -28.80
C GLU A 23 17.94 30.41 -27.62
N LEU A 24 18.72 30.05 -26.59
CA LEU A 24 18.99 30.96 -25.46
C LEU A 24 20.03 32.04 -25.82
N ASN A 25 20.91 31.75 -26.79
CA ASN A 25 21.97 32.64 -27.23
C ASN A 25 21.50 33.62 -28.32
N GLY A 26 21.08 34.81 -27.91
CA GLY A 26 21.10 36.01 -28.75
C GLY A 26 20.04 36.08 -29.87
N ILE A 27 18.80 36.45 -29.52
CA ILE A 27 17.88 37.03 -30.50
C ILE A 27 18.46 38.37 -30.95
N ASN A 28 19.00 38.42 -32.17
CA ASN A 28 19.68 39.58 -32.73
C ASN A 28 18.64 40.69 -33.03
N PRO A 29 18.83 41.95 -32.58
CA PRO A 29 17.79 42.98 -32.64
C PRO A 29 17.44 43.47 -34.05
N ASP A 30 18.22 43.14 -35.08
CA ASP A 30 17.95 43.58 -36.47
C ASP A 30 16.78 42.85 -37.16
N GLN A 31 16.23 41.79 -36.56
CA GLN A 31 15.09 41.04 -37.13
C GLN A 31 13.69 41.52 -36.66
N LEU A 32 13.52 42.81 -36.34
CA LEU A 32 12.22 43.39 -35.96
C LEU A 32 11.23 43.42 -37.15
N ASP A 33 9.96 43.08 -36.92
CA ASP A 33 8.92 43.03 -37.95
C ASP A 33 8.42 44.43 -38.34
N LYS A 34 9.08 45.05 -39.32
CA LYS A 34 8.69 46.36 -39.87
C LYS A 34 7.35 46.37 -40.62
N THR A 35 6.71 45.20 -40.78
CA THR A 35 5.46 45.02 -41.54
C THR A 35 4.47 44.06 -40.85
N GLY A 36 4.69 43.71 -39.58
CA GLY A 36 3.80 42.83 -38.80
C GLY A 36 2.71 43.61 -38.04
N PRO A 37 1.67 42.93 -37.51
CA PRO A 37 0.58 43.57 -36.75
C PRO A 37 1.01 44.19 -35.41
N TYR A 38 2.29 44.10 -35.04
CA TYR A 38 2.88 44.69 -33.84
C TYR A 38 3.97 45.73 -34.14
N ALA A 39 4.12 46.17 -35.41
CA ALA A 39 5.20 47.05 -35.85
C ALA A 39 5.26 48.41 -35.12
N ASP A 40 4.10 48.94 -34.70
CA ASP A 40 3.98 50.22 -33.99
C ASP A 40 4.35 50.14 -32.49
N LEU A 41 4.55 48.93 -31.94
CA LEU A 41 4.91 48.76 -30.52
C LEU A 41 6.43 48.92 -30.33
N PRO A 42 6.91 49.45 -29.18
CA PRO A 42 8.35 49.59 -28.91
C PRO A 42 9.12 48.27 -29.02
N SER A 43 10.38 48.34 -29.46
CA SER A 43 11.27 47.18 -29.68
C SER A 43 11.30 46.20 -28.50
N ASP A 44 11.39 46.72 -27.28
CA ASP A 44 11.42 45.93 -26.04
C ASP A 44 10.12 45.15 -25.81
N VAL A 45 9.00 45.65 -26.32
CA VAL A 45 7.69 44.98 -26.26
C VAL A 45 7.58 43.96 -27.39
N GLN A 46 8.03 44.26 -28.61
CA GLN A 46 8.09 43.28 -29.71
C GLN A 46 8.98 42.06 -29.34
N VAL A 47 10.14 42.29 -28.73
CA VAL A 47 11.04 41.23 -28.26
C VAL A 47 10.44 40.42 -27.10
N LYS A 48 9.61 41.03 -26.24
CA LYS A 48 8.86 40.32 -25.20
C LYS A 48 7.69 39.52 -25.79
N LEU A 49 6.95 40.07 -26.75
CA LEU A 49 5.87 39.38 -27.46
C LEU A 49 6.37 38.13 -28.17
N ARG A 50 7.42 38.22 -29.01
CA ARG A 50 8.02 37.02 -29.62
C ARG A 50 8.56 36.00 -28.62
N LYS A 51 8.97 36.41 -27.41
CA LYS A 51 9.32 35.47 -26.32
C LYS A 51 8.06 34.81 -25.73
N PHE A 52 6.97 35.54 -25.56
CA PHE A 52 5.67 34.98 -25.19
C PHE A 52 5.14 34.02 -26.25
N ASP A 53 5.15 34.36 -27.55
CA ASP A 53 4.75 33.48 -28.64
C ASP A 53 5.54 32.15 -28.61
N LYS A 54 6.87 32.23 -28.39
CA LYS A 54 7.72 31.04 -28.24
C LYS A 54 7.42 30.24 -26.97
N TYR A 55 7.05 30.89 -25.86
CA TYR A 55 6.60 30.17 -24.66
C TYR A 55 5.21 29.55 -24.82
N GLU A 56 4.28 30.21 -25.53
CA GLU A 56 2.96 29.69 -25.84
C GLU A 56 3.04 28.47 -26.78
N GLN A 57 3.96 28.48 -27.74
CA GLN A 57 4.26 27.30 -28.57
C GLN A 57 4.94 26.16 -27.77
N LYS A 58 5.82 26.48 -26.82
CA LYS A 58 6.53 25.48 -26.01
C LYS A 58 5.71 24.94 -24.82
N TYR A 59 4.69 25.66 -24.35
CA TYR A 59 3.89 25.25 -23.18
C TYR A 59 3.06 23.96 -23.43
N PRO A 60 2.35 23.77 -24.56
CA PRO A 60 1.70 22.50 -24.89
C PRO A 60 2.67 21.32 -24.97
N LEU A 61 3.86 21.53 -25.55
CA LEU A 61 4.91 20.51 -25.66
C LEU A 61 5.43 20.12 -24.26
N LEU A 62 5.70 21.10 -23.39
CA LEU A 62 6.13 20.85 -22.01
C LEU A 62 5.04 20.18 -21.18
N LEU A 63 3.78 20.58 -21.35
CA LEU A 63 2.63 19.95 -20.70
C LEU A 63 2.40 18.51 -21.18
N GLN A 64 2.64 18.22 -22.47
CA GLN A 64 2.60 16.87 -23.02
C GLN A 64 3.77 16.02 -22.53
N ALA A 65 4.98 16.58 -22.44
CA ALA A 65 6.15 15.93 -21.84
C ALA A 65 5.88 15.57 -20.38
N TYR A 66 5.40 16.52 -19.57
CA TYR A 66 5.04 16.29 -18.16
C TYR A 66 3.93 15.24 -17.98
N LYS A 67 2.88 15.27 -18.82
CA LYS A 67 1.83 14.22 -18.83
C LYS A 67 2.41 12.84 -19.16
N ASN A 68 3.26 12.75 -20.18
CA ASN A 68 3.94 11.51 -20.56
C ASN A 68 4.92 11.02 -19.49
N GLU A 69 5.58 11.93 -18.77
CA GLU A 69 6.48 11.61 -17.67
C GLU A 69 5.73 11.11 -16.45
N LYS A 70 4.64 11.78 -16.05
CA LYS A 70 3.75 11.29 -14.99
C LYS A 70 3.17 9.90 -15.31
N LEU A 71 2.77 9.65 -16.56
CA LEU A 71 2.33 8.33 -17.02
C LEU A 71 3.44 7.26 -17.06
N LYS A 72 4.72 7.66 -17.13
CA LYS A 72 5.85 6.73 -16.92
C LYS A 72 6.04 6.46 -15.42
N THR A 73 6.02 7.49 -14.57
CA THR A 73 6.15 7.35 -13.11
C THR A 73 5.07 6.43 -12.55
N GLU A 74 3.80 6.62 -12.93
CA GLU A 74 2.69 5.77 -12.52
C GLU A 74 2.88 4.30 -12.94
N LYS A 75 3.43 4.05 -14.13
CA LYS A 75 3.77 2.68 -14.59
C LYS A 75 4.98 2.09 -13.89
N VAL A 76 5.96 2.91 -13.52
CA VAL A 76 7.12 2.48 -12.71
C VAL A 76 6.67 2.14 -11.28
N GLU A 77 5.77 2.92 -10.69
CA GLU A 77 5.17 2.67 -9.38
C GLU A 77 4.33 1.37 -9.38
N GLN A 78 3.49 1.16 -10.40
CA GLN A 78 2.77 -0.10 -10.60
C GLN A 78 3.72 -1.29 -10.75
N PHE A 79 4.82 -1.15 -11.51
CA PHE A 79 5.81 -2.20 -11.71
C PHE A 79 6.66 -2.47 -10.46
N GLN A 80 7.02 -1.44 -9.70
CA GLN A 80 7.73 -1.56 -8.43
C GLN A 80 6.86 -2.25 -7.37
N LYS A 81 5.56 -1.93 -7.32
CA LYS A 81 4.61 -2.66 -6.47
C LYS A 81 4.58 -4.14 -6.82
N VAL A 82 4.40 -4.49 -8.10
CA VAL A 82 4.40 -5.90 -8.56
C VAL A 82 5.75 -6.58 -8.29
N LEU A 83 6.89 -5.88 -8.41
CA LEU A 83 8.20 -6.40 -8.01
C LEU A 83 8.25 -6.73 -6.51
N SER A 84 7.75 -5.84 -5.65
CA SER A 84 7.74 -6.03 -4.20
C SER A 84 6.75 -7.09 -3.71
N GLU A 85 5.72 -7.40 -4.50
CA GLU A 85 4.76 -8.47 -4.23
C GLU A 85 5.27 -9.84 -4.75
N CYS A 86 5.97 -9.88 -5.88
CA CYS A 86 6.46 -11.11 -6.52
C CYS A 86 7.89 -11.50 -6.17
N THR A 87 8.69 -10.58 -5.60
CA THR A 87 10.11 -10.79 -5.29
C THR A 87 10.50 -10.11 -3.97
N PRO A 88 11.60 -10.52 -3.30
CA PRO A 88 12.08 -9.85 -2.08
C PRO A 88 12.59 -8.41 -2.27
N VAL A 89 12.57 -7.86 -3.48
CA VAL A 89 13.23 -6.60 -3.83
C VAL A 89 12.22 -5.44 -3.81
N SER A 90 12.44 -4.51 -2.88
CA SER A 90 11.50 -3.40 -2.60
C SER A 90 11.63 -2.19 -3.55
N ASP A 91 12.71 -2.10 -4.31
CA ASP A 91 12.97 -0.97 -5.21
C ASP A 91 13.61 -1.40 -6.53
N ILE A 92 13.22 -0.74 -7.62
CA ILE A 92 13.71 -1.00 -8.99
C ILE A 92 15.20 -0.64 -9.14
N SER A 93 15.74 0.16 -8.22
CA SER A 93 17.17 0.50 -8.16
C SER A 93 18.07 -0.70 -7.85
N ASP A 94 17.59 -1.70 -7.10
CA ASP A 94 18.38 -2.89 -6.72
C ASP A 94 18.26 -4.02 -7.76
N VAL A 95 18.81 -3.74 -8.94
CA VAL A 95 18.82 -4.64 -10.09
C VAL A 95 19.66 -5.90 -9.82
N ASP A 96 20.72 -5.81 -8.99
CA ASP A 96 21.60 -6.94 -8.72
C ASP A 96 21.01 -7.93 -7.70
N SER A 97 20.29 -7.48 -6.67
CA SER A 97 19.51 -8.42 -5.82
C SER A 97 18.41 -9.10 -6.62
N LEU A 98 17.73 -8.39 -7.52
CA LEU A 98 16.68 -8.97 -8.39
C LEU A 98 17.26 -10.04 -9.33
N LYS A 99 18.41 -9.77 -9.93
CA LYS A 99 19.16 -10.71 -10.77
C LYS A 99 19.69 -11.90 -9.98
N SER A 100 20.15 -11.68 -8.74
CA SER A 100 20.55 -12.73 -7.82
C SER A 100 19.37 -13.65 -7.47
N TYR A 101 18.22 -13.08 -7.12
CA TYR A 101 16.98 -13.82 -6.86
C TYR A 101 16.57 -14.69 -8.05
N PHE A 102 16.52 -14.15 -9.27
CA PHE A 102 16.22 -14.98 -10.46
C PHE A 102 17.27 -16.08 -10.71
N SER A 103 18.55 -15.83 -10.43
CA SER A 103 19.59 -16.86 -10.49
C SER A 103 19.34 -17.99 -9.47
N THR A 104 19.01 -17.65 -8.22
CA THR A 104 18.67 -18.63 -7.17
C THR A 104 17.37 -19.39 -7.47
N VAL A 105 16.35 -18.72 -8.03
CA VAL A 105 15.09 -19.36 -8.44
C VAL A 105 15.34 -20.34 -9.59
N ASN A 106 16.15 -19.98 -10.59
CA ASN A 106 16.54 -20.89 -11.67
C ASN A 106 17.34 -22.09 -11.12
N GLN A 107 18.36 -21.86 -10.30
CA GLN A 107 19.13 -22.94 -9.66
C GLN A 107 18.23 -23.88 -8.82
N LYS A 108 17.27 -23.33 -8.06
CA LYS A 108 16.28 -24.12 -7.31
C LYS A 108 15.37 -24.92 -8.24
N THR A 109 14.98 -24.35 -9.37
CA THR A 109 14.14 -25.00 -10.39
C THR A 109 14.91 -26.12 -11.10
N ASP A 110 16.19 -25.92 -11.41
CA ASP A 110 17.07 -26.95 -11.99
C ASP A 110 17.32 -28.10 -11.00
N MET A 111 17.56 -27.81 -9.72
CA MET A 111 17.65 -28.84 -8.68
C MET A 111 16.33 -29.62 -8.54
N LEU A 112 15.19 -28.94 -8.51
CA LEU A 112 13.86 -29.60 -8.49
C LEU A 112 13.63 -30.45 -9.73
N ASN A 113 13.96 -29.97 -10.93
CA ASN A 113 13.83 -30.72 -12.18
C ASN A 113 14.75 -31.94 -12.22
N ASN A 114 15.96 -31.86 -11.66
CA ASN A 114 16.88 -32.99 -11.56
C ASN A 114 16.43 -34.00 -10.50
N GLU A 115 15.86 -33.55 -9.39
CA GLU A 115 15.27 -34.41 -8.35
C GLU A 115 14.00 -35.10 -8.86
N VAL A 116 13.12 -34.39 -9.59
CA VAL A 116 11.95 -35.00 -10.25
C VAL A 116 12.39 -36.06 -11.25
N LYS A 117 13.42 -35.82 -12.07
CA LYS A 117 14.00 -36.84 -12.96
C LYS A 117 14.57 -38.04 -12.19
N ARG A 118 15.28 -37.80 -11.07
CA ARG A 118 15.84 -38.85 -10.20
C ARG A 118 14.74 -39.72 -9.62
N LEU A 119 13.74 -39.10 -8.99
CA LEU A 119 12.57 -39.78 -8.41
C LEU A 119 11.69 -40.46 -9.46
N THR A 120 11.65 -39.95 -10.71
CA THR A 120 10.95 -40.62 -11.82
C THR A 120 11.70 -41.87 -12.23
N LEU A 121 13.02 -41.80 -12.42
CA LEU A 121 13.87 -42.96 -12.69
C LEU A 121 13.76 -44.01 -11.59
N GLU A 122 13.88 -43.59 -10.32
CA GLU A 122 13.77 -44.43 -9.13
C GLU A 122 12.38 -45.11 -9.06
N ASN A 123 11.28 -44.39 -9.30
CA ASN A 123 9.94 -45.00 -9.41
C ASN A 123 9.82 -45.97 -10.59
N THR A 124 10.39 -45.68 -11.76
CA THR A 124 10.35 -46.62 -12.89
C THR A 124 11.17 -47.88 -12.65
N GLN A 125 12.29 -47.77 -11.91
CA GLN A 125 13.10 -48.91 -11.50
C GLN A 125 12.36 -49.75 -10.46
N LEU A 126 11.83 -49.13 -9.39
CA LEU A 126 11.04 -49.81 -8.37
C LEU A 126 9.78 -50.48 -8.97
N SER A 127 9.12 -49.84 -9.93
CA SER A 127 7.97 -50.42 -10.64
C SER A 127 8.38 -51.65 -11.47
N GLN A 128 9.52 -51.59 -12.15
CA GLN A 128 10.09 -52.73 -12.90
C GLN A 128 10.68 -53.82 -12.00
N GLU A 129 10.98 -53.56 -10.73
CA GLU A 129 11.35 -54.58 -9.75
C GLU A 129 10.09 -55.24 -9.17
N LEU A 130 9.08 -54.44 -8.81
CA LEU A 130 7.78 -54.91 -8.33
C LEU A 130 7.11 -55.86 -9.35
N GLU A 131 7.05 -55.47 -10.63
CA GLU A 131 6.47 -56.28 -11.71
C GLU A 131 7.18 -57.64 -11.92
N LYS A 132 8.47 -57.74 -11.58
CA LYS A 132 9.25 -58.99 -11.65
C LYS A 132 9.07 -59.86 -10.40
N VAL A 133 8.86 -59.25 -9.24
CA VAL A 133 8.65 -59.95 -7.96
C VAL A 133 7.23 -60.51 -7.87
N ASP A 134 6.22 -59.67 -8.12
CA ASP A 134 4.79 -60.02 -8.03
C ASP A 134 4.34 -61.08 -9.06
N THR A 135 5.14 -61.36 -10.09
CA THR A 135 4.88 -62.43 -11.05
C THR A 135 5.54 -63.75 -10.63
N HIS A 136 6.86 -63.76 -10.46
CA HIS A 136 7.61 -65.00 -10.22
C HIS A 136 7.37 -65.60 -8.82
N GLU A 137 7.37 -64.78 -7.77
CA GLU A 137 7.18 -65.29 -6.39
C GLU A 137 5.73 -65.70 -6.14
N LEU A 138 4.76 -64.96 -6.68
CA LEU A 138 3.33 -65.23 -6.50
C LEU A 138 2.89 -66.50 -7.25
N GLU A 139 3.49 -66.78 -8.42
CA GLU A 139 3.24 -68.02 -9.16
C GLU A 139 3.95 -69.24 -8.52
N GLN A 140 5.14 -69.07 -7.92
CA GLN A 140 5.76 -70.10 -7.08
C GLN A 140 4.93 -70.40 -5.83
N VAL A 141 4.51 -69.39 -5.07
CA VAL A 141 3.72 -69.55 -3.85
C VAL A 141 2.36 -70.19 -4.13
N LYS A 142 1.68 -69.84 -5.24
CA LYS A 142 0.50 -70.60 -5.71
C LYS A 142 0.85 -72.04 -6.03
N GLY A 143 1.91 -72.27 -6.81
CA GLY A 143 2.37 -73.60 -7.20
C GLY A 143 2.83 -74.47 -6.03
N GLU A 144 3.10 -73.92 -4.84
CA GLU A 144 3.33 -74.68 -3.60
C GLU A 144 2.05 -74.83 -2.77
N LEU A 145 1.21 -73.79 -2.71
CA LEU A 145 -0.10 -73.83 -2.04
C LEU A 145 -1.02 -74.90 -2.65
N ASP A 146 -1.09 -75.00 -3.98
CA ASP A 146 -1.90 -75.98 -4.70
C ASP A 146 -1.42 -77.43 -4.47
N LYS A 147 -0.10 -77.63 -4.30
CA LYS A 147 0.47 -78.93 -3.90
C LYS A 147 0.16 -79.26 -2.45
N SER A 148 0.14 -78.25 -1.58
CA SER A 148 -0.19 -78.41 -0.17
C SER A 148 -1.67 -78.75 0.04
N THR A 149 -2.59 -78.03 -0.63
CA THR A 149 -4.03 -78.30 -0.57
C THR A 149 -4.41 -79.65 -1.17
N THR A 150 -3.83 -80.05 -2.31
CA THR A 150 -4.06 -81.40 -2.88
C THR A 150 -3.48 -82.52 -2.00
N SER A 151 -2.39 -82.28 -1.27
CA SER A 151 -1.89 -83.20 -0.24
C SER A 151 -2.84 -83.31 0.95
N VAL A 152 -3.32 -82.16 1.47
CA VAL A 152 -4.30 -82.12 2.58
C VAL A 152 -5.60 -82.82 2.20
N GLU A 153 -6.16 -82.56 1.01
CA GLU A 153 -7.35 -83.25 0.51
C GLU A 153 -7.20 -84.78 0.49
N ASN A 154 -6.02 -85.28 0.14
CA ASN A 154 -5.76 -86.73 0.09
C ASN A 154 -5.61 -87.32 1.49
N LEU A 155 -4.95 -86.60 2.41
CA LEU A 155 -4.89 -86.96 3.83
C LEU A 155 -6.27 -86.90 4.51
N GLU A 156 -7.15 -85.97 4.13
CA GLU A 156 -8.53 -85.92 4.62
C GLU A 156 -9.35 -87.11 4.13
N LYS A 157 -9.20 -87.50 2.85
CA LYS A 157 -9.84 -88.71 2.28
C LYS A 157 -9.35 -89.98 3.00
N GLU A 158 -8.06 -90.06 3.32
CA GLU A 158 -7.47 -91.17 4.09
C GLU A 158 -7.92 -91.18 5.56
N VAL A 159 -8.03 -90.02 6.21
CA VAL A 159 -8.62 -89.89 7.56
C VAL A 159 -10.11 -90.27 7.57
N VAL A 160 -10.86 -90.00 6.50
CA VAL A 160 -12.27 -90.43 6.37
C VAL A 160 -12.37 -91.95 6.21
N SER A 161 -11.55 -92.59 5.37
CA SER A 161 -11.56 -94.05 5.24
C SER A 161 -11.10 -94.75 6.53
N LEU A 162 -10.06 -94.24 7.20
CA LEU A 162 -9.63 -94.76 8.51
C LEU A 162 -10.71 -94.59 9.59
N LYS A 163 -11.47 -93.49 9.61
CA LYS A 163 -12.61 -93.32 10.51
C LYS A 163 -13.75 -94.30 10.22
N GLN A 164 -14.01 -94.62 8.94
CA GLN A 164 -14.97 -95.66 8.58
C GLN A 164 -14.48 -97.05 9.01
N GLU A 165 -13.19 -97.35 8.86
CA GLU A 165 -12.61 -98.63 9.30
C GLU A 165 -12.57 -98.78 10.83
N ILE A 166 -12.34 -97.68 11.57
CA ILE A 166 -12.50 -97.66 13.03
C ILE A 166 -13.96 -97.93 13.41
N SER A 167 -14.91 -97.23 12.79
CA SER A 167 -16.34 -97.41 13.10
C SER A 167 -16.85 -98.84 12.83
N THR A 168 -16.36 -99.54 11.81
CA THR A 168 -16.72 -100.95 11.59
C THR A 168 -16.03 -101.89 12.59
N LYS A 169 -14.81 -101.57 13.04
CA LYS A 169 -14.13 -102.29 14.13
C LYS A 169 -14.83 -102.10 15.48
N ASP A 170 -15.30 -100.89 15.79
CA ASP A 170 -16.05 -100.61 17.02
C ASP A 170 -17.38 -101.37 17.04
N GLN A 171 -18.14 -101.37 15.93
CA GLN A 171 -19.34 -102.20 15.79
C GLN A 171 -19.06 -103.70 15.96
N LEU A 172 -17.91 -104.17 15.46
CA LEU A 172 -17.49 -105.56 15.63
C LEU A 172 -17.09 -105.86 17.10
N ILE A 173 -16.41 -104.94 17.77
CA ILE A 173 -16.07 -105.02 19.20
C ILE A 173 -17.33 -105.09 20.06
N ASP A 174 -18.33 -104.23 19.82
CA ASP A 174 -19.61 -104.29 20.53
C ASP A 174 -20.37 -105.61 20.23
N SER A 175 -20.29 -106.13 19.01
CA SER A 175 -20.87 -107.45 18.69
C SER A 175 -20.21 -108.59 19.47
N PHE A 176 -18.88 -108.57 19.64
CA PHE A 176 -18.15 -109.54 20.48
C PHE A 176 -18.42 -109.34 21.97
N LYS A 177 -18.52 -108.08 22.42
CA LYS A 177 -18.82 -107.72 23.81
C LYS A 177 -20.19 -108.23 24.25
N ASN A 178 -21.22 -107.99 23.43
CA ASN A 178 -22.56 -108.56 23.64
C ASN A 178 -22.52 -110.10 23.66
N LYS A 179 -21.69 -110.74 22.81
CA LYS A 179 -21.53 -112.20 22.79
C LYS A 179 -20.81 -112.74 24.04
N ILE A 180 -19.89 -111.97 24.64
CA ILE A 180 -19.25 -112.29 25.92
C ILE A 180 -20.25 -112.14 27.08
N GLU A 181 -21.09 -111.10 27.06
CA GLU A 181 -22.11 -110.83 28.07
C GLU A 181 -23.24 -111.88 28.08
N GLU A 182 -23.64 -112.35 26.90
CA GLU A 182 -24.54 -113.51 26.71
C GLU A 182 -23.94 -114.84 27.18
N LEU A 183 -22.60 -115.01 27.12
CA LEU A 183 -21.90 -116.22 27.57
C LEU A 183 -21.56 -116.24 29.07
N THR A 184 -21.71 -115.13 29.80
CA THR A 184 -21.23 -114.99 31.18
C THR A 184 -22.34 -114.91 32.24
N SER A 185 -23.61 -115.06 31.85
CA SER A 185 -24.78 -114.77 32.68
C SER A 185 -25.59 -115.99 33.14
N THR A 186 -24.97 -116.88 33.94
CA THR A 186 -25.71 -117.77 34.88
C THR A 186 -25.10 -117.69 36.29
N PRO A 187 -25.87 -117.46 37.38
CA PRO A 187 -25.29 -116.88 38.60
C PRO A 187 -25.27 -117.78 39.86
N SER A 188 -24.19 -117.72 40.63
CA SER A 188 -24.22 -117.80 42.11
C SER A 188 -22.88 -117.39 42.76
N SER A 189 -22.89 -116.28 43.51
CA SER A 189 -22.09 -115.96 44.72
C SER A 189 -20.72 -116.63 44.99
N VAL A 190 -19.69 -115.81 45.29
CA VAL A 190 -19.14 -115.61 46.66
C VAL A 190 -18.10 -114.46 46.72
N ASP A 191 -18.28 -113.60 47.73
CA ASP A 191 -17.40 -112.63 48.43
C ASP A 191 -16.22 -111.83 47.83
N SER A 192 -16.23 -110.56 48.30
CA SER A 192 -15.10 -109.73 48.78
C SER A 192 -14.32 -108.84 47.80
N SER A 193 -14.02 -107.62 48.28
CA SER A 193 -13.36 -106.53 47.53
C SER A 193 -12.38 -105.74 48.39
N SER A 194 -11.11 -105.70 47.99
CA SER A 194 -10.02 -104.91 48.60
C SER A 194 -8.81 -104.83 47.65
N ALA A 195 -8.03 -103.76 47.53
CA ALA A 195 -8.14 -102.36 48.01
C ALA A 195 -7.05 -101.49 47.31
N THR A 196 -7.06 -100.16 47.52
CA THR A 196 -5.98 -99.18 47.18
C THR A 196 -5.67 -98.99 45.67
N SER A 197 -5.01 -97.92 45.16
CA SER A 197 -4.31 -96.72 45.71
C SER A 197 -4.17 -95.65 44.59
N ALA A 198 -3.87 -94.34 44.79
CA ALA A 198 -4.01 -93.39 45.92
C ALA A 198 -3.51 -91.95 45.51
N GLN A 199 -4.03 -90.89 46.16
CA GLN A 199 -3.43 -89.54 46.39
C GLN A 199 -3.12 -88.58 45.20
N GLU A 200 -2.89 -87.25 45.33
CA GLU A 200 -3.35 -86.09 46.17
C GLU A 200 -2.80 -84.81 45.47
N THR A 201 -3.57 -83.77 45.09
CA THR A 201 -3.94 -82.51 45.82
C THR A 201 -2.85 -81.69 46.55
N THR A 202 -2.85 -80.37 46.30
CA THR A 202 -2.46 -79.23 47.22
C THR A 202 -1.01 -79.15 47.76
N GLU A 203 -0.48 -78.03 48.28
CA GLU A 203 -0.55 -76.58 47.96
C GLU A 203 0.58 -75.84 48.74
N ASN A 204 1.20 -74.82 48.13
CA ASN A 204 1.68 -73.55 48.73
C ASN A 204 2.76 -73.42 49.87
N THR A 205 3.37 -72.21 49.90
CA THR A 205 3.98 -71.45 51.02
C THR A 205 5.37 -71.74 51.67
N ALA A 206 6.23 -70.69 51.59
CA ALA A 206 6.92 -69.98 52.70
C ALA A 206 8.32 -70.38 53.29
N SER A 207 9.37 -69.76 52.73
CA SER A 207 10.38 -68.88 53.40
C SER A 207 11.31 -69.30 54.59
N SER A 208 12.62 -69.30 54.28
CA SER A 208 13.70 -68.48 54.92
C SER A 208 14.63 -69.01 56.06
N THR A 209 15.87 -68.47 56.05
CA THR A 209 16.94 -68.44 57.10
C THR A 209 17.69 -69.73 57.51
N ALA A 210 18.93 -69.71 58.05
CA ALA A 210 20.14 -68.86 57.77
C ALA A 210 21.41 -69.36 58.53
N GLN A 211 22.54 -69.59 57.82
CA GLN A 211 23.95 -69.57 58.31
C GLN A 211 24.37 -70.50 59.49
N PRO A 212 25.68 -70.56 59.88
CA PRO A 212 26.93 -70.11 59.22
C PRO A 212 27.62 -71.26 58.43
N THR A 213 28.83 -71.84 58.61
CA THR A 213 30.08 -71.67 59.42
C THR A 213 31.20 -72.54 58.77
N ALA A 214 32.49 -72.53 59.15
CA ALA A 214 33.53 -71.49 59.00
C ALA A 214 34.94 -72.14 59.14
N SER A 215 36.00 -71.47 58.64
CA SER A 215 37.45 -71.82 58.75
C SER A 215 37.96 -73.08 58.01
N GLY A 216 39.14 -73.10 57.35
CA GLY A 216 39.76 -72.02 56.57
C GLY A 216 41.29 -71.91 56.61
N LYS A 217 41.87 -71.43 55.48
CA LYS A 217 43.27 -70.96 55.29
C LYS A 217 44.33 -72.10 55.24
N LYS A 218 45.43 -72.02 54.48
CA LYS A 218 45.95 -71.00 53.53
C LYS A 218 47.03 -71.61 52.61
N LYS A 219 47.27 -70.97 51.44
CA LYS A 219 48.57 -70.60 50.79
C LYS A 219 49.85 -71.44 51.11
N ASN A 220 50.77 -71.73 50.17
CA ASN A 220 51.01 -71.13 48.85
C ASN A 220 52.03 -71.88 47.96
N GLN A 221 51.81 -71.85 46.63
CA GLN A 221 52.79 -71.50 45.57
C GLN A 221 54.19 -72.16 45.42
N LYS A 222 54.41 -72.64 44.16
CA LYS A 222 55.53 -72.33 43.22
C LYS A 222 56.78 -73.25 43.11
N LYS A 223 56.91 -73.79 41.87
CA LYS A 223 57.98 -73.57 40.85
C LYS A 223 59.00 -74.69 40.49
N LYS A 224 59.21 -74.79 39.16
CA LYS A 224 60.46 -75.05 38.38
C LYS A 224 60.92 -76.50 38.05
N LYS A 225 60.74 -76.83 36.76
CA LYS A 225 61.76 -77.12 35.70
C LYS A 225 62.96 -78.09 35.96
N GLY A 226 63.09 -79.08 35.05
CA GLY A 226 64.34 -79.78 34.63
C GLY A 226 64.03 -81.24 34.26
N LYS A 227 64.04 -81.72 33.00
CA LYS A 227 65.20 -82.07 32.14
C LYS A 227 66.34 -82.76 32.93
N ALA A 228 66.65 -84.07 32.84
CA ALA A 228 66.71 -85.10 31.77
C ALA A 228 68.12 -85.30 31.16
N ASN A 229 68.73 -86.49 31.32
CA ASN A 229 69.31 -87.30 30.22
C ASN A 229 69.82 -88.71 30.62
N ASN A 230 69.54 -89.70 29.76
CA ASN A 230 70.34 -90.84 29.25
C ASN A 230 71.43 -91.62 30.05
N ASN A 231 71.24 -92.96 30.02
CA ASN A 231 72.16 -94.03 29.52
C ASN A 231 73.32 -94.67 30.35
N ASN A 232 73.16 -95.99 30.54
CA ASN A 232 74.07 -97.11 30.18
C ASN A 232 75.24 -97.61 31.08
N ASN A 233 75.42 -98.93 30.95
CA ASN A 233 76.57 -99.82 31.19
C ASN A 233 76.96 -100.31 32.62
N LEU A 234 76.95 -101.65 32.75
CA LEU A 234 78.08 -102.58 33.04
C LEU A 234 79.34 -101.98 33.74
N GLN A 235 80.07 -102.66 34.65
CA GLN A 235 80.40 -104.11 34.70
C GLN A 235 81.17 -104.50 36.00
N ASN A 236 81.40 -105.81 36.21
CA ASN A 236 82.51 -106.42 37.01
C ASN A 236 82.52 -106.22 38.56
N ASN A 237 83.12 -107.08 39.41
CA ASN A 237 84.29 -107.96 39.25
C ASN A 237 84.28 -109.26 40.15
N ASN A 238 84.70 -110.39 39.56
CA ASN A 238 85.77 -111.33 39.98
C ASN A 238 86.03 -111.76 41.47
N ALA A 239 86.07 -113.09 41.74
CA ALA A 239 87.05 -113.75 42.66
C ALA A 239 87.11 -115.31 42.57
N ASN A 240 88.08 -115.84 41.81
CA ASN A 240 88.91 -117.07 41.98
C ASN A 240 88.59 -118.19 43.03
N ALA A 241 88.61 -119.50 42.63
CA ALA A 241 89.63 -120.52 43.02
C ALA A 241 89.22 -122.04 42.88
N GLY A 242 90.10 -122.87 42.28
CA GLY A 242 90.47 -124.21 42.84
C GLY A 242 89.85 -125.53 42.31
N ALA A 243 90.51 -126.16 41.31
CA ALA A 243 90.88 -127.61 41.16
C ALA A 243 89.90 -128.80 41.45
N ALA A 244 90.00 -129.98 40.81
CA ALA A 244 90.63 -130.44 39.55
C ALA A 244 90.25 -131.93 39.23
N GLU A 245 90.59 -132.40 38.02
CA GLU A 245 90.73 -133.83 37.59
C GLU A 245 89.47 -134.74 37.52
N THR A 246 89.36 -135.76 36.63
CA THR A 246 90.15 -136.18 35.44
C THR A 246 89.29 -136.95 34.42
N ALA A 247 89.67 -136.89 33.13
CA ALA A 247 89.63 -137.95 32.08
C ALA A 247 88.35 -138.79 31.76
N ALA A 248 88.14 -139.34 30.56
CA ALA A 248 88.61 -139.01 29.19
C ALA A 248 87.85 -139.88 28.12
N ALA A 249 87.97 -139.47 26.85
CA ALA A 249 88.05 -140.32 25.65
C ALA A 249 86.89 -141.27 25.23
N ALA A 250 86.27 -140.93 24.08
CA ALA A 250 86.42 -141.63 22.78
C ALA A 250 85.10 -141.92 22.01
N PRO A 251 85.10 -141.96 20.65
CA PRO A 251 83.87 -141.98 19.84
C PRO A 251 83.71 -143.17 18.86
N ALA A 252 82.48 -143.39 18.40
CA ALA A 252 82.09 -144.25 17.26
C ALA A 252 80.68 -143.83 16.76
N THR A 253 80.28 -143.93 15.48
CA THR A 253 81.02 -144.27 14.24
C THR A 253 80.34 -143.63 13.01
N GLU A 254 81.15 -143.46 11.96
CA GLU A 254 80.93 -143.10 10.55
C GLU A 254 79.53 -142.85 9.93
N PRO A 255 79.42 -141.88 9.00
CA PRO A 255 78.45 -141.88 7.90
C PRO A 255 79.02 -142.59 6.65
N ASN A 256 78.17 -142.96 5.68
CA ASN A 256 78.55 -142.79 4.27
C ASN A 256 77.36 -142.69 3.29
N GLN A 257 77.68 -142.23 2.08
CA GLN A 257 76.82 -142.16 0.91
C GLN A 257 77.36 -143.09 -0.20
N LYS A 258 76.55 -143.33 -1.25
CA LYS A 258 76.98 -143.73 -2.61
C LYS A 258 77.61 -145.13 -2.73
N ALA A 259 77.68 -145.76 -3.91
CA ALA A 259 76.88 -145.69 -5.15
C ALA A 259 77.41 -146.80 -6.08
N LYS A 260 76.71 -147.05 -7.21
CA LYS A 260 77.22 -147.31 -8.58
C LYS A 260 76.18 -148.09 -9.40
N ASP A 261 76.10 -147.84 -10.71
CA ASP A 261 76.72 -148.73 -11.71
C ASP A 261 76.60 -148.18 -13.14
N ILE A 262 77.75 -148.13 -13.83
CA ILE A 262 77.92 -148.17 -15.30
C ILE A 262 79.25 -148.92 -15.50
N THR A 263 79.30 -149.92 -16.39
CA THR A 263 80.34 -150.96 -16.35
C THR A 263 81.24 -151.03 -17.60
N GLU A 264 82.48 -150.53 -17.47
CA GLU A 264 83.68 -150.90 -18.23
C GLU A 264 84.86 -150.87 -17.23
N ALA A 265 85.44 -151.93 -16.67
CA ALA A 265 85.45 -153.38 -16.90
C ALA A 265 86.60 -153.93 -17.78
N ILE A 266 87.69 -154.36 -17.11
CA ILE A 266 88.65 -155.41 -17.53
C ILE A 266 89.64 -154.91 -18.64
N THR A 267 90.99 -154.95 -18.50
CA THR A 267 91.86 -156.14 -18.30
C THR A 267 93.33 -155.73 -17.96
N LEU A 268 94.22 -156.72 -17.75
CA LEU A 268 95.71 -156.68 -17.77
C LEU A 268 96.47 -156.20 -16.50
N ARG A 269 96.72 -157.13 -15.55
CA ARG A 269 97.85 -157.07 -14.61
C ARG A 269 98.34 -158.46 -14.13
N VAL A 270 98.27 -159.50 -14.99
CA VAL A 270 98.32 -160.92 -14.53
C VAL A 270 99.07 -161.89 -15.48
N LYS A 271 100.14 -161.47 -16.18
CA LYS A 271 100.79 -162.32 -17.22
C LYS A 271 102.33 -162.21 -17.44
N LEU A 272 103.15 -161.71 -16.50
CA LEU A 272 104.62 -161.67 -16.71
C LEU A 272 105.49 -162.21 -15.57
N ASP A 273 105.21 -161.88 -14.30
CA ASP A 273 106.15 -162.17 -13.21
C ASP A 273 106.19 -163.65 -12.75
N THR A 274 105.36 -164.52 -13.34
CA THR A 274 105.21 -165.94 -12.98
C THR A 274 106.06 -166.87 -13.85
N LEU A 275 107.40 -166.78 -13.78
CA LEU A 275 108.26 -167.78 -14.45
C LEU A 275 109.67 -167.98 -13.86
N GLN A 276 110.44 -166.92 -13.59
CA GLN A 276 111.92 -167.02 -13.61
C GLN A 276 112.60 -167.16 -12.24
N ALA A 277 112.08 -167.98 -11.34
CA ALA A 277 112.73 -168.29 -10.04
C ALA A 277 112.71 -169.77 -9.62
N ASP A 278 111.96 -170.64 -10.31
CA ASP A 278 111.86 -172.07 -10.02
C ASP A 278 113.07 -172.87 -10.56
N TYR A 279 114.32 -172.54 -10.15
CA TYR A 279 115.48 -173.36 -10.57
C TYR A 279 116.68 -173.53 -9.63
N ASP A 280 117.05 -172.59 -8.75
CA ASP A 280 118.28 -172.69 -7.91
C ASP A 280 118.30 -173.88 -6.91
N LYS A 281 117.25 -174.72 -6.90
CA LYS A 281 117.06 -175.84 -5.99
C LYS A 281 117.27 -177.22 -6.63
N LEU A 282 117.97 -177.28 -7.77
CA LEU A 282 118.75 -178.46 -8.16
C LEU A 282 120.05 -178.62 -7.33
N ASN A 283 120.24 -177.81 -6.28
CA ASN A 283 121.27 -177.99 -5.24
C ASN A 283 120.96 -179.17 -4.26
N LYS A 284 120.13 -180.10 -4.75
CA LYS A 284 119.86 -181.49 -4.37
C LYS A 284 119.52 -182.18 -5.71
N GLU A 285 119.92 -183.41 -5.99
CA GLU A 285 120.22 -184.50 -5.06
C GLU A 285 121.69 -184.96 -5.18
N TYR A 286 122.41 -184.95 -4.07
CA TYR A 286 122.84 -186.17 -3.37
C TYR A 286 124.26 -186.58 -3.84
N GLU A 287 124.62 -187.87 -3.85
CA GLU A 287 125.83 -188.48 -4.44
C GLU A 287 127.03 -187.52 -4.73
N LEU A 288 128.12 -187.50 -3.95
CA LEU A 288 128.78 -188.62 -3.28
C LEU A 288 129.32 -188.24 -1.88
N LEU A 289 128.41 -188.14 -0.91
CA LEU A 289 128.78 -188.05 0.51
C LEU A 289 129.32 -189.39 1.02
N THR A 290 130.62 -189.63 0.82
CA THR A 290 131.54 -190.46 1.65
C THR A 290 131.13 -191.91 1.99
N SER A 291 130.06 -192.43 1.39
CA SER A 291 129.58 -193.81 1.48
C SER A 291 129.45 -194.35 0.06
N THR A 292 130.22 -195.35 -0.38
CA THR A 292 131.04 -196.27 0.43
C THR A 292 132.49 -195.83 0.60
N LYS A 293 132.80 -195.28 1.77
CA LYS A 293 133.95 -195.74 2.55
C LYS A 293 134.01 -197.28 2.50
N ALA A 294 135.15 -197.95 2.46
CA ALA A 294 136.41 -197.70 3.17
C ALA A 294 136.19 -197.55 4.69
N ASP A 295 135.48 -198.42 5.42
CA ASP A 295 135.02 -199.81 5.21
C ASP A 295 135.66 -200.65 4.07
N LEU A 296 136.65 -201.49 4.33
CA LEU A 296 136.68 -202.36 5.51
C LEU A 296 137.63 -201.97 6.66
N ALA A 297 138.18 -200.75 6.65
CA ALA A 297 138.83 -200.17 7.83
C ALA A 297 137.90 -200.10 9.07
N LYS A 298 136.57 -200.01 8.87
CA LYS A 298 135.55 -200.00 9.94
C LYS A 298 135.67 -201.15 10.95
N LEU A 299 136.09 -202.35 10.54
CA LEU A 299 135.88 -203.56 11.35
C LEU A 299 136.89 -203.76 12.51
N LYS A 300 137.78 -202.79 12.77
CA LYS A 300 138.78 -202.87 13.84
C LYS A 300 138.58 -201.81 14.95
N GLU A 301 137.77 -200.79 14.70
CA GLU A 301 137.45 -199.72 15.63
C GLU A 301 136.26 -200.08 16.54
N THR A 302 135.32 -200.89 16.02
CA THR A 302 134.02 -201.21 16.62
C THR A 302 134.03 -202.09 17.88
N ILE A 303 135.20 -202.58 18.33
CA ILE A 303 135.28 -203.48 19.50
C ILE A 303 135.71 -202.74 20.78
N LYS A 304 136.65 -201.80 20.71
CA LYS A 304 137.26 -201.22 21.93
C LYS A 304 136.36 -200.29 22.74
N ILE A 305 135.40 -199.61 22.10
CA ILE A 305 134.54 -198.62 22.77
C ILE A 305 133.46 -199.31 23.65
N LYS A 306 133.15 -200.59 23.39
CA LYS A 306 132.03 -201.29 24.03
C LYS A 306 132.23 -201.66 25.50
N ASP A 307 133.47 -201.75 25.96
CA ASP A 307 133.77 -202.15 27.35
C ASP A 307 133.68 -200.97 28.34
N GLU A 308 133.95 -199.73 27.90
CA GLU A 308 133.94 -198.53 28.76
C GLU A 308 132.51 -198.05 29.09
N GLU A 309 131.51 -198.36 28.24
CA GLU A 309 130.11 -197.97 28.43
C GLU A 309 129.43 -198.67 29.62
N LEU A 310 129.96 -199.81 30.09
CA LEU A 310 129.29 -200.66 31.10
C LEU A 310 129.37 -200.12 32.53
N GLU A 311 130.45 -199.43 32.92
CA GLU A 311 130.59 -198.94 34.29
C GLU A 311 129.66 -197.74 34.58
N SER A 312 129.39 -196.90 33.57
CA SER A 312 128.53 -195.72 33.68
C SER A 312 127.07 -196.03 34.04
N VAL A 313 126.60 -197.26 33.82
CA VAL A 313 125.20 -197.65 34.07
C VAL A 313 124.92 -197.87 35.56
N ARG A 314 125.96 -198.04 36.39
CA ARG A 314 125.81 -198.56 37.76
C ARG A 314 125.45 -197.51 38.81
N ASP A 315 125.92 -196.28 38.68
CA ASP A 315 125.63 -195.20 39.65
C ASP A 315 124.19 -194.66 39.53
N MET A 316 123.63 -194.59 38.32
CA MET A 316 122.28 -194.07 38.07
C MET A 316 121.16 -194.83 38.81
N LEU A 317 121.42 -196.05 39.29
CA LEU A 317 120.45 -196.84 40.05
C LEU A 317 120.33 -196.40 41.53
N LYS A 318 121.17 -195.47 41.99
CA LYS A 318 121.27 -195.10 43.41
C LYS A 318 120.43 -193.87 43.78
N ASP A 319 120.40 -192.85 42.92
CA ASP A 319 119.73 -191.58 43.22
C ASP A 319 118.20 -191.71 43.24
N VAL A 320 117.64 -192.54 42.36
CA VAL A 320 116.19 -192.83 42.24
C VAL A 320 115.58 -193.36 43.56
N GLY A 321 116.40 -193.92 44.46
CA GLY A 321 115.94 -194.39 45.76
C GLY A 321 115.65 -193.28 46.79
N ASN A 322 116.28 -192.11 46.68
CA ASN A 322 116.15 -191.03 47.67
C ASN A 322 114.93 -190.12 47.42
N ASP A 323 114.63 -189.81 46.16
CA ASP A 323 113.60 -188.83 45.79
C ASP A 323 112.18 -189.26 46.21
N LEU A 324 111.92 -190.57 46.27
CA LEU A 324 110.58 -191.11 46.56
C LEU A 324 110.08 -190.76 47.97
N VAL A 325 110.98 -190.62 48.95
CA VAL A 325 110.61 -190.36 50.36
C VAL A 325 110.25 -188.88 50.57
N ALA A 326 110.98 -187.97 49.94
CA ALA A 326 110.79 -186.52 50.09
C ALA A 326 109.41 -186.03 49.58
N ALA A 327 108.81 -186.75 48.63
CA ALA A 327 107.49 -186.43 48.08
C ALA A 327 106.34 -186.64 49.09
N GLN A 328 106.52 -187.48 50.11
CA GLN A 328 105.39 -187.96 50.93
C GLN A 328 104.99 -187.00 52.06
N ASP A 329 105.93 -186.23 52.64
CA ASP A 329 105.63 -185.27 53.71
C ASP A 329 104.94 -183.99 53.21
N GLN A 330 105.18 -183.58 51.96
CA GLN A 330 104.55 -182.38 51.38
C GLN A 330 103.02 -182.49 51.22
N LEU A 331 102.46 -183.71 51.32
CA LEU A 331 101.04 -183.97 51.10
C LEU A 331 100.14 -183.59 52.30
N LYS A 332 100.69 -183.37 53.50
CA LYS A 332 99.89 -183.08 54.71
C LYS A 332 99.55 -181.60 54.93
N SER A 333 100.37 -180.65 54.47
CA SER A 333 100.22 -179.22 54.82
C SER A 333 99.12 -178.47 54.05
N LYS A 334 98.51 -179.06 53.01
CA LYS A 334 97.55 -178.37 52.14
C LYS A 334 96.11 -178.31 52.68
N ASN A 335 95.79 -178.97 53.78
CA ASN A 335 94.38 -179.16 54.19
C ASN A 335 93.79 -177.95 54.94
N ASP A 336 94.59 -177.20 55.69
CA ASP A 336 94.09 -176.17 56.62
C ASP A 336 93.63 -174.87 55.93
N ALA A 337 94.11 -174.61 54.70
CA ALA A 337 93.84 -173.38 53.95
C ALA A 337 92.37 -173.20 53.48
N SER A 338 91.49 -174.20 53.69
CA SER A 338 90.10 -174.16 53.23
C SER A 338 89.16 -173.34 54.13
N ALA A 339 89.54 -173.07 55.39
CA ALA A 339 88.64 -172.46 56.37
C ALA A 339 88.42 -170.94 56.14
N GLU A 340 89.49 -170.18 55.95
CA GLU A 340 89.45 -168.70 55.91
C GLU A 340 88.66 -168.16 54.70
N VAL A 341 88.76 -168.86 53.56
CA VAL A 341 88.11 -168.50 52.29
C VAL A 341 86.58 -168.38 52.43
N ASN A 342 85.97 -169.20 53.29
CA ASN A 342 84.52 -169.19 53.49
C ASN A 342 84.03 -167.98 54.30
N ASN A 343 84.84 -167.46 55.22
CA ASN A 343 84.44 -166.34 56.08
C ASN A 343 84.42 -165.01 55.31
N LEU A 344 85.47 -164.75 54.52
CA LEU A 344 85.55 -163.58 53.62
C LEU A 344 84.38 -163.52 52.63
N LYS A 345 83.92 -164.68 52.14
CA LYS A 345 82.81 -164.78 51.20
C LYS A 345 81.47 -164.31 51.79
N LEU A 346 81.20 -164.64 53.07
CA LEU A 346 79.99 -164.18 53.77
C LEU A 346 80.00 -162.66 54.02
N GLN A 347 81.16 -162.09 54.36
CA GLN A 347 81.30 -160.64 54.56
C GLN A 347 81.13 -159.86 53.24
N LEU A 348 81.63 -160.40 52.13
CA LEU A 348 81.41 -159.83 50.79
C LEU A 348 79.93 -159.80 50.40
N GLU A 349 79.17 -160.85 50.74
CA GLU A 349 77.75 -160.93 50.41
C GLU A 349 76.88 -160.01 51.29
N SER A 350 77.23 -159.82 52.57
CA SER A 350 76.53 -158.84 53.42
C SER A 350 76.75 -157.39 52.96
N LEU A 351 77.96 -157.04 52.51
CA LEU A 351 78.25 -155.74 51.89
C LEU A 351 77.51 -155.55 50.56
N ARG A 352 77.33 -156.62 49.78
CA ARG A 352 76.51 -156.58 48.56
C ARG A 352 75.04 -156.33 48.84
N SER A 353 74.45 -156.97 49.86
CA SER A 353 73.07 -156.69 50.28
C SER A 353 72.91 -155.22 50.70
N ASN A 354 73.80 -154.74 51.59
CA ASN A 354 73.74 -153.34 52.05
C ASN A 354 73.89 -152.33 50.90
N ASN A 355 74.78 -152.58 49.92
CA ASN A 355 74.89 -151.72 48.74
C ASN A 355 73.67 -151.81 47.81
N ALA A 356 73.07 -153.00 47.65
CA ALA A 356 71.85 -153.17 46.86
C ALA A 356 70.65 -152.47 47.51
N ASP A 357 70.52 -152.48 48.83
CA ASP A 357 69.43 -151.82 49.54
C ASP A 357 69.63 -150.30 49.62
N ASN A 358 70.87 -149.83 49.78
CA ASN A 358 71.21 -148.42 49.57
C ASN A 358 70.86 -147.96 48.14
N LEU A 359 71.22 -148.73 47.10
CA LEU A 359 70.89 -148.41 45.71
C LEU A 359 69.38 -148.28 45.49
N LYS A 360 68.57 -149.24 45.96
CA LYS A 360 67.09 -149.15 45.93
C LYS A 360 66.57 -147.90 46.63
N SER A 361 67.15 -147.51 47.77
CA SER A 361 66.75 -146.28 48.48
C SER A 361 67.04 -145.01 47.67
N TYR A 362 68.17 -144.97 46.93
CA TYR A 362 68.48 -143.87 46.03
C TYR A 362 67.59 -143.88 44.79
N GLU A 363 67.28 -145.05 44.22
CA GLU A 363 66.32 -145.18 43.10
C GLU A 363 64.91 -144.72 43.50
N LEU A 364 64.42 -145.11 44.68
CA LEU A 364 63.15 -144.60 45.22
C LEU A 364 63.18 -143.09 45.37
N LYS A 365 64.23 -142.53 45.99
CA LYS A 365 64.36 -141.08 46.19
C LYS A 365 64.55 -140.30 44.88
N GLN A 366 65.21 -140.89 43.88
CA GLN A 366 65.32 -140.35 42.52
C GLN A 366 63.94 -140.32 41.84
N ASN A 367 63.12 -141.36 42.04
CA ASN A 367 61.75 -141.42 41.51
C ASN A 367 60.80 -140.46 42.24
N GLU A 368 60.90 -140.33 43.57
CA GLU A 368 60.18 -139.32 44.35
C GLU A 368 60.51 -137.90 43.86
N LEU A 369 61.81 -137.58 43.73
CA LEU A 369 62.26 -136.28 43.23
C LEU A 369 61.84 -136.03 41.77
N ASN A 370 61.88 -137.05 40.91
CA ASN A 370 61.37 -136.97 39.53
C ASN A 370 59.86 -136.70 39.51
N ASN A 371 59.08 -137.35 40.38
CA ASN A 371 57.64 -137.12 40.51
C ASN A 371 57.32 -135.73 41.06
N GLU A 372 58.09 -135.25 42.05
CA GLU A 372 57.98 -133.88 42.57
C GLU A 372 58.30 -132.86 41.48
N ILE A 373 59.42 -133.01 40.76
CA ILE A 373 59.79 -132.18 39.59
C ILE A 373 58.72 -132.23 38.50
N ALA A 374 58.10 -133.38 38.23
CA ALA A 374 57.00 -133.49 37.27
C ALA A 374 55.74 -132.74 37.74
N SER A 375 55.42 -132.81 39.04
CA SER A 375 54.30 -132.07 39.64
C SER A 375 54.56 -130.56 39.62
N LEU A 376 55.79 -130.13 39.94
CA LEU A 376 56.21 -128.73 39.90
C LEU A 376 56.20 -128.18 38.47
N LYS A 377 56.66 -128.95 37.47
CA LYS A 377 56.55 -128.56 36.05
C LYS A 377 55.10 -128.45 35.57
N LYS A 378 54.21 -129.32 36.05
CA LYS A 378 52.76 -129.24 35.76
C LYS A 378 52.11 -128.01 36.43
N ASN A 379 52.54 -127.69 37.65
CA ASN A 379 52.09 -126.49 38.34
C ASN A 379 52.65 -125.22 37.67
N GLU A 380 53.91 -125.23 37.24
CA GLU A 380 54.55 -124.14 36.49
C GLU A 380 53.85 -123.90 35.15
N SER A 381 53.51 -124.95 34.38
CA SER A 381 52.79 -124.80 33.11
C SER A 381 51.37 -124.26 33.31
N SER A 382 50.66 -124.70 34.36
CA SER A 382 49.35 -124.14 34.69
C SER A 382 49.43 -122.68 35.16
N LEU A 383 50.45 -122.33 35.97
CA LEU A 383 50.71 -120.96 36.39
C LEU A 383 51.04 -120.08 35.17
N ARG A 384 51.94 -120.51 34.30
CA ARG A 384 52.25 -119.81 33.03
C ARG A 384 51.01 -119.63 32.15
N GLN A 385 50.12 -120.62 32.09
CA GLN A 385 48.85 -120.49 31.37
C GLN A 385 47.92 -119.44 32.01
N THR A 386 47.81 -119.40 33.35
CA THR A 386 47.00 -118.36 34.03
C THR A 386 47.63 -116.97 33.95
N VAL A 387 48.97 -116.87 33.89
CA VAL A 387 49.70 -115.61 33.65
C VAL A 387 49.41 -115.13 32.23
N ALA A 388 49.59 -115.97 31.21
CA ALA A 388 49.27 -115.62 29.82
C ALA A 388 47.78 -115.31 29.57
N GLN A 389 46.87 -115.83 30.40
CA GLN A 389 45.46 -115.42 30.41
C GLN A 389 45.27 -114.03 31.06
N LYS A 390 45.94 -113.76 32.18
CA LYS A 390 45.90 -112.45 32.85
C LYS A 390 46.57 -111.36 32.03
N GLU A 391 47.67 -111.64 31.35
CA GLU A 391 48.34 -110.73 30.41
C GLU A 391 47.37 -110.31 29.31
N LYS A 392 46.68 -111.26 28.66
CA LYS A 392 45.64 -110.94 27.65
C LYS A 392 44.45 -110.15 28.20
N ILE A 393 44.09 -110.35 29.47
CA ILE A 393 43.04 -109.55 30.14
C ILE A 393 43.55 -108.14 30.45
N ILE A 394 44.82 -108.00 30.82
CA ILE A 394 45.48 -106.70 31.02
C ILE A 394 45.59 -105.97 29.68
N ASP A 395 46.06 -106.61 28.60
CA ASP A 395 46.08 -106.05 27.24
C ASP A 395 44.69 -105.55 26.83
N TYR A 396 43.64 -106.33 27.09
CA TYR A 396 42.26 -105.96 26.77
C TYR A 396 41.77 -104.76 27.60
N LEU A 397 42.05 -104.74 28.91
CA LEU A 397 41.69 -103.64 29.79
C LEU A 397 42.50 -102.36 29.51
N GLU A 398 43.79 -102.46 29.19
CA GLU A 398 44.61 -101.33 28.76
C GLU A 398 44.12 -100.74 27.44
N ASN A 399 43.73 -101.58 26.47
CA ASN A 399 43.12 -101.10 25.23
C ASN A 399 41.73 -100.46 25.48
N GLN A 400 40.90 -101.01 26.37
CA GLN A 400 39.65 -100.35 26.78
C GLN A 400 39.90 -99.01 27.47
N VAL A 401 40.81 -98.93 28.44
CA VAL A 401 41.18 -97.68 29.13
C VAL A 401 41.72 -96.65 28.14
N LYS A 402 42.52 -97.08 27.15
CA LYS A 402 43.02 -96.25 26.07
C LYS A 402 41.89 -95.72 25.18
N GLU A 403 40.95 -96.57 24.76
CA GLU A 403 39.73 -96.15 24.05
C GLU A 403 38.90 -95.15 24.85
N TYR A 404 38.65 -95.42 26.14
CA TYR A 404 37.90 -94.51 27.01
C TYR A 404 38.64 -93.18 27.18
N SER A 405 39.97 -93.17 27.26
CA SER A 405 40.77 -91.93 27.30
C SER A 405 40.74 -91.14 25.98
N SER A 406 40.63 -91.83 24.84
CA SER A 406 40.40 -91.19 23.54
C SER A 406 39.02 -90.54 23.49
N LYS A 407 37.97 -91.30 23.84
CA LYS A 407 36.58 -90.82 23.92
C LYS A 407 36.42 -89.67 24.91
N GLU A 408 37.09 -89.70 26.07
CA GLU A 408 37.13 -88.59 27.03
C GLU A 408 37.80 -87.34 26.41
N SER A 409 38.93 -87.52 25.71
CA SER A 409 39.61 -86.44 24.98
C SER A 409 38.72 -85.84 23.87
N GLU A 410 38.04 -86.69 23.10
CA GLU A 410 37.10 -86.32 22.04
C GLU A 410 35.92 -85.52 22.61
N TYR A 411 35.21 -86.04 23.62
CA TYR A 411 34.11 -85.32 24.27
C TYR A 411 34.57 -84.01 24.93
N LYS A 412 35.80 -83.96 25.47
CA LYS A 412 36.37 -82.75 26.06
C LYS A 412 36.70 -81.69 25.02
N ASN A 413 37.21 -82.09 23.85
CA ASN A 413 37.44 -81.20 22.71
C ASN A 413 36.12 -80.68 22.14
N GLU A 414 35.10 -81.54 22.03
CA GLU A 414 33.74 -81.18 21.61
C GLU A 414 33.11 -80.18 22.58
N ILE A 415 33.18 -80.43 23.90
CA ILE A 415 32.73 -79.48 24.92
C ILE A 415 33.50 -78.15 24.85
N GLU A 416 34.78 -78.14 24.48
CA GLU A 416 35.53 -76.89 24.29
C GLU A 416 35.16 -76.16 23.00
N LEU A 417 34.83 -76.88 21.93
CA LEU A 417 34.31 -76.33 20.67
C LEU A 417 32.93 -75.70 20.90
N GLN A 418 31.98 -76.44 21.46
CA GLN A 418 30.64 -75.93 21.80
C GLN A 418 30.70 -74.74 22.77
N LYS A 419 31.68 -74.67 23.68
CA LYS A 419 31.90 -73.49 24.54
C LYS A 419 32.42 -72.28 23.75
N LYS A 420 33.30 -72.47 22.77
CA LYS A 420 33.76 -71.40 21.87
C LYS A 420 32.61 -70.89 21.00
N GLU A 421 31.82 -71.79 20.42
CA GLU A 421 30.63 -71.46 19.64
C GLU A 421 29.58 -70.74 20.46
N ASN A 422 29.20 -71.23 21.65
CA ASN A 422 28.31 -70.51 22.56
C ASN A 422 28.87 -69.12 22.93
N SER A 423 30.19 -68.97 23.13
CA SER A 423 30.80 -67.65 23.35
C SER A 423 30.72 -66.73 22.13
N ALA A 424 30.66 -67.27 20.91
CA ALA A 424 30.48 -66.53 19.67
C ALA A 424 29.00 -66.17 19.44
N PHE A 425 28.07 -67.09 19.71
CA PHE A 425 26.63 -66.83 19.68
C PHE A 425 26.23 -65.78 20.71
N VAL A 426 26.74 -65.83 21.94
CA VAL A 426 26.50 -64.78 22.95
C VAL A 426 26.98 -63.42 22.46
N LYS A 427 28.17 -63.31 21.84
CA LYS A 427 28.66 -62.05 21.24
C LYS A 427 27.82 -61.61 20.03
N ARG A 428 27.34 -62.55 19.20
CA ARG A 428 26.44 -62.28 18.07
C ARG A 428 25.13 -61.69 18.57
N ILE A 429 24.53 -62.30 19.60
CA ILE A 429 23.30 -61.84 20.27
C ILE A 429 23.54 -60.47 20.94
N GLU A 430 24.66 -60.27 21.63
CA GLU A 430 24.98 -58.98 22.28
C GLU A 430 25.14 -57.85 21.26
N ASN A 431 25.73 -58.13 20.09
CA ASN A 431 25.84 -57.16 19.00
C ASN A 431 24.49 -56.88 18.32
N LEU A 432 23.70 -57.92 18.03
CA LEU A 432 22.34 -57.76 17.50
C LEU A 432 21.45 -56.96 18.47
N ASN A 433 21.56 -57.21 19.78
CA ASN A 433 20.85 -56.42 20.80
C ASN A 433 21.29 -54.96 20.83
N LYS A 434 22.58 -54.66 20.59
CA LYS A 434 23.07 -53.27 20.45
C LYS A 434 22.57 -52.61 19.17
N GLU A 435 22.45 -53.37 18.07
CA GLU A 435 21.91 -52.88 16.79
C GLU A 435 20.40 -52.63 16.88
N THR A 436 19.61 -53.56 17.43
CA THR A 436 18.17 -53.34 17.67
C THR A 436 17.93 -52.21 18.67
N ALA A 437 18.80 -52.03 19.68
CA ALA A 437 18.70 -50.87 20.58
C ALA A 437 19.01 -49.54 19.88
N LYS A 438 19.99 -49.49 18.96
CA LYS A 438 20.23 -48.32 18.10
C LYS A 438 19.01 -48.02 17.23
N TRP A 439 18.50 -49.01 16.49
CA TRP A 439 17.34 -48.84 15.62
C TRP A 439 16.08 -48.43 16.39
N LYS A 440 15.85 -48.97 17.59
CA LYS A 440 14.77 -48.54 18.48
C LYS A 440 14.93 -47.08 18.92
N ASN A 441 16.14 -46.65 19.28
CA ASN A 441 16.41 -45.26 19.65
C ASN A 441 16.25 -44.31 18.44
N GLU A 442 16.69 -44.70 17.25
CA GLU A 442 16.54 -43.90 16.03
C GLU A 442 15.07 -43.81 15.58
N SER A 443 14.33 -44.91 15.68
CA SER A 443 12.87 -44.94 15.52
C SER A 443 12.15 -44.03 16.53
N GLN A 444 12.56 -44.06 17.80
CA GLN A 444 11.98 -43.21 18.85
C GLN A 444 12.28 -41.72 18.61
N LYS A 445 13.49 -41.36 18.16
CA LYS A 445 13.80 -39.98 17.70
C LYS A 445 12.92 -39.58 16.52
N ASN A 446 12.84 -40.41 15.49
CA ASN A 446 12.06 -40.12 14.29
C ASN A 446 10.57 -39.98 14.61
N ASN A 447 10.04 -40.76 15.54
CA ASN A 447 8.66 -40.63 16.01
C ASN A 447 8.46 -39.32 16.81
N GLY A 448 9.42 -38.93 17.65
CA GLY A 448 9.39 -37.63 18.35
C GLY A 448 9.48 -36.43 17.38
N ASN A 449 10.30 -36.53 16.34
CA ASN A 449 10.40 -35.54 15.27
C ASN A 449 9.08 -35.48 14.47
N LEU A 450 8.52 -36.63 14.08
CA LEU A 450 7.23 -36.73 13.41
C LEU A 450 6.10 -36.12 14.25
N GLU A 451 6.03 -36.39 15.56
CA GLU A 451 5.04 -35.79 16.44
C GLU A 451 5.26 -34.26 16.58
N SER A 452 6.50 -33.78 16.52
CA SER A 452 6.78 -32.34 16.46
C SER A 452 6.29 -31.70 15.16
N TYR A 453 6.49 -32.35 14.01
CA TYR A 453 5.97 -31.91 12.72
C TYR A 453 4.43 -31.98 12.66
N ILE A 454 3.80 -32.99 13.27
CA ILE A 454 2.33 -33.07 13.37
C ILE A 454 1.80 -31.89 14.20
N LYS A 455 2.46 -31.52 15.30
CA LYS A 455 2.09 -30.37 16.13
C LYS A 455 2.35 -29.03 15.45
N GLU A 456 3.37 -28.92 14.61
CA GLU A 456 3.61 -27.74 13.78
C GLU A 456 2.57 -27.63 12.66
N ASN A 457 2.30 -28.73 11.95
CA ASN A 457 1.31 -28.77 10.87
C ASN A 457 -0.11 -28.49 11.39
N GLY A 458 -0.45 -28.95 12.60
CA GLY A 458 -1.69 -28.59 13.29
C GLY A 458 -1.82 -27.07 13.53
N LYS A 459 -0.76 -26.43 14.04
CA LYS A 459 -0.71 -24.96 14.22
C LYS A 459 -0.74 -24.19 12.89
N LEU A 460 -0.16 -24.76 11.83
CA LEU A 460 -0.22 -24.20 10.48
C LEU A 460 -1.64 -24.33 9.90
N SER A 461 -2.35 -25.43 10.18
CA SER A 461 -3.75 -25.61 9.82
C SER A 461 -4.67 -24.62 10.56
N GLU A 462 -4.54 -24.51 11.88
CA GLU A 462 -5.25 -23.51 12.71
C GLU A 462 -4.98 -22.08 12.21
N ARG A 463 -3.73 -21.78 11.86
CA ARG A 463 -3.35 -20.47 11.30
C ARG A 463 -3.90 -20.25 9.90
N LEU A 464 -4.00 -21.28 9.06
CA LEU A 464 -4.63 -21.20 7.73
C LEU A 464 -6.14 -20.97 7.86
N GLU A 465 -6.81 -21.68 8.75
CA GLU A 465 -8.23 -21.53 9.06
C GLU A 465 -8.53 -20.09 9.55
N VAL A 466 -7.78 -19.59 10.52
CA VAL A 466 -7.88 -18.20 11.00
C VAL A 466 -7.51 -17.16 9.93
N LEU A 467 -6.67 -17.49 8.93
CA LEU A 467 -6.43 -16.62 7.76
C LEU A 467 -7.59 -16.69 6.75
N GLN A 468 -8.23 -17.85 6.60
CA GLN A 468 -9.36 -18.07 5.72
C GLN A 468 -10.62 -17.35 6.25
N GLU A 469 -10.92 -17.45 7.56
CA GLU A 469 -11.93 -16.64 8.23
C GLU A 469 -11.68 -15.14 8.06
N LYS A 470 -10.41 -14.69 8.12
CA LYS A 470 -10.05 -13.29 7.90
C LYS A 470 -10.20 -12.86 6.44
N LEU A 471 -9.91 -13.73 5.49
CA LEU A 471 -10.19 -13.47 4.07
C LEU A 471 -11.69 -13.42 3.79
N GLU A 472 -12.49 -14.32 4.37
CA GLU A 472 -13.94 -14.34 4.20
C GLU A 472 -14.62 -13.13 4.87
N THR A 473 -14.23 -12.77 6.10
CA THR A 473 -14.73 -11.55 6.74
C THR A 473 -14.30 -10.28 6.01
N LEU A 474 -13.07 -10.21 5.48
CA LEU A 474 -12.64 -9.11 4.60
C LEU A 474 -13.38 -9.10 3.25
N GLN A 475 -13.72 -10.26 2.68
CA GLN A 475 -14.50 -10.37 1.45
C GLN A 475 -15.95 -9.93 1.66
N ASN A 476 -16.56 -10.29 2.80
CA ASN A 476 -17.90 -9.86 3.19
C ASN A 476 -17.94 -8.36 3.51
N LEU A 477 -16.92 -7.82 4.19
CA LEU A 477 -16.73 -6.37 4.36
C LEU A 477 -16.54 -5.65 3.02
N LYS A 478 -15.78 -6.24 2.09
CA LYS A 478 -15.57 -5.69 0.73
C LYS A 478 -16.87 -5.72 -0.09
N SER A 479 -17.69 -6.77 0.02
CA SER A 479 -19.02 -6.80 -0.63
C SER A 479 -19.90 -5.70 -0.07
N ASN A 480 -20.11 -5.65 1.25
CA ASN A 480 -20.92 -4.61 1.91
C ASN A 480 -20.44 -3.19 1.57
N SER A 481 -19.12 -2.95 1.55
CA SER A 481 -18.52 -1.68 1.12
C SER A 481 -18.77 -1.39 -0.37
N ASN A 482 -18.70 -2.40 -1.24
CA ASN A 482 -19.04 -2.27 -2.66
C ASN A 482 -20.54 -1.96 -2.85
N ASP A 483 -21.42 -2.62 -2.11
CA ASP A 483 -22.87 -2.44 -2.17
C ASP A 483 -23.27 -1.04 -1.66
N GLN A 484 -22.57 -0.52 -0.65
CA GLN A 484 -22.66 0.87 -0.21
C GLN A 484 -22.14 1.84 -1.27
N VAL A 485 -20.99 1.58 -1.89
CA VAL A 485 -20.44 2.39 -3.00
C VAL A 485 -21.38 2.39 -4.21
N GLU A 486 -22.00 1.27 -4.54
CA GLU A 486 -22.97 1.19 -5.63
C GLU A 486 -24.29 1.92 -5.28
N THR A 487 -24.70 1.90 -4.02
CA THR A 487 -25.84 2.68 -3.51
C THR A 487 -25.55 4.19 -3.58
N ILE A 488 -24.38 4.63 -3.09
CA ILE A 488 -23.91 6.02 -3.20
C ILE A 488 -23.78 6.42 -4.67
N ARG A 489 -23.28 5.53 -5.53
CA ARG A 489 -23.19 5.76 -6.98
C ARG A 489 -24.57 5.98 -7.60
N LYS A 490 -25.55 5.14 -7.28
CA LYS A 490 -26.95 5.31 -7.75
C LYS A 490 -27.55 6.64 -7.25
N GLN A 491 -27.27 7.05 -6.02
CA GLN A 491 -27.65 8.37 -5.50
C GLN A 491 -26.95 9.51 -6.25
N CYS A 492 -25.66 9.40 -6.56
CA CYS A 492 -24.93 10.38 -7.38
C CYS A 492 -25.43 10.44 -8.82
N GLU A 493 -25.82 9.31 -9.42
CA GLU A 493 -26.40 9.24 -10.75
C GLU A 493 -27.83 9.83 -10.76
N GLU A 494 -28.65 9.59 -9.73
CA GLU A 494 -29.95 10.22 -9.53
C GLU A 494 -29.83 11.75 -9.31
N LEU A 495 -28.87 12.20 -8.49
CA LEU A 495 -28.56 13.62 -8.32
C LEU A 495 -28.05 14.26 -9.62
N SER A 496 -27.23 13.55 -10.40
CA SER A 496 -26.80 14.00 -11.73
C SER A 496 -27.97 14.12 -12.71
N PHE A 497 -28.95 13.20 -12.63
CA PHE A 497 -30.17 13.28 -13.42
C PHE A 497 -31.04 14.47 -13.00
N LYS A 498 -31.29 14.67 -11.70
CA LYS A 498 -32.01 15.83 -11.15
C LYS A 498 -31.34 17.16 -11.51
N LEU A 499 -30.01 17.22 -11.49
CA LEU A 499 -29.23 18.40 -11.90
C LEU A 499 -29.38 18.65 -13.41
N LYS A 500 -29.32 17.61 -14.25
CA LYS A 500 -29.58 17.74 -15.71
C LYS A 500 -30.99 18.24 -16.00
N ASP A 501 -32.00 17.75 -15.30
CA ASP A 501 -33.39 18.19 -15.50
C ASP A 501 -33.67 19.58 -14.93
N ALA A 502 -33.03 19.95 -13.82
CA ALA A 502 -33.00 21.33 -13.34
C ALA A 502 -32.35 22.26 -14.38
N ASN A 503 -31.21 21.88 -14.96
CA ASN A 503 -30.56 22.64 -16.03
C ASN A 503 -31.43 22.74 -17.29
N LYS A 504 -32.17 21.69 -17.67
CA LYS A 504 -33.16 21.76 -18.77
C LYS A 504 -34.26 22.77 -18.48
N LYS A 505 -34.78 22.84 -17.23
CA LYS A 505 -35.81 23.83 -16.89
C LYS A 505 -35.24 25.24 -16.73
N ILE A 506 -33.97 25.39 -16.32
CA ILE A 506 -33.26 26.68 -16.39
C ILE A 506 -33.18 27.14 -17.85
N LEU A 507 -32.69 26.30 -18.77
CA LEU A 507 -32.64 26.63 -20.20
C LEU A 507 -34.03 26.99 -20.76
N SER A 508 -35.09 26.23 -20.43
CA SER A 508 -36.46 26.59 -20.83
C SER A 508 -36.94 27.92 -20.23
N LEU A 509 -36.53 28.28 -19.02
CA LEU A 509 -36.85 29.58 -18.41
C LEU A 509 -35.99 30.71 -19.00
N GLU A 510 -34.77 30.43 -19.44
CA GLU A 510 -33.91 31.37 -20.17
C GLU A 510 -34.48 31.62 -21.58
N ASP A 511 -34.97 30.59 -22.27
CA ASP A 511 -35.70 30.71 -23.54
C ASP A 511 -37.01 31.51 -23.37
N GLU A 512 -37.83 31.17 -22.37
CA GLU A 512 -39.04 31.94 -22.01
C GLU A 512 -38.71 33.41 -21.67
N LEU A 513 -37.60 33.67 -20.98
CA LEU A 513 -37.14 35.02 -20.65
C LEU A 513 -36.63 35.77 -21.90
N ASN A 514 -35.90 35.10 -22.79
CA ASN A 514 -35.41 35.67 -24.05
C ASN A 514 -36.57 36.01 -24.99
N GLU A 515 -37.60 35.16 -25.07
CA GLU A 515 -38.83 35.46 -25.84
C GLU A 515 -39.55 36.68 -25.25
N ASN A 516 -39.74 36.73 -23.93
CA ASN A 516 -40.31 37.92 -23.27
C ASN A 516 -39.46 39.19 -23.47
N ALA A 517 -38.13 39.08 -23.48
CA ALA A 517 -37.22 40.19 -23.76
C ALA A 517 -37.32 40.67 -25.22
N ASN A 518 -37.48 39.76 -26.17
CA ASN A 518 -37.73 40.07 -27.58
C ASN A 518 -39.09 40.78 -27.75
N ILE A 519 -40.16 40.24 -27.18
CA ILE A 519 -41.51 40.87 -27.17
C ILE A 519 -41.45 42.27 -26.53
N LEU A 520 -40.70 42.44 -25.44
CA LEU A 520 -40.50 43.75 -24.82
C LEU A 520 -39.67 44.70 -25.69
N GLN A 521 -38.69 44.19 -26.44
CA GLN A 521 -37.92 44.99 -27.41
C GLN A 521 -38.80 45.42 -28.59
N GLU A 522 -39.67 44.55 -29.10
CA GLU A 522 -40.66 44.86 -30.14
C GLU A 522 -41.68 45.88 -29.65
N ARG A 523 -42.26 45.70 -28.45
CA ARG A 523 -43.13 46.69 -27.81
C ARG A 523 -42.42 48.03 -27.59
N ASN A 524 -41.10 48.04 -27.35
CA ASN A 524 -40.31 49.27 -27.30
C ASN A 524 -40.05 49.87 -28.69
N ARG A 525 -39.89 49.07 -29.75
CA ARG A 525 -39.83 49.54 -31.15
C ARG A 525 -41.17 50.17 -31.54
N GLU A 526 -42.30 49.51 -31.27
CA GLU A 526 -43.65 50.04 -31.45
C GLU A 526 -43.86 51.34 -30.64
N THR A 527 -43.45 51.37 -29.38
CA THR A 527 -43.59 52.56 -28.52
C THR A 527 -42.63 53.69 -28.90
N THR A 528 -41.53 53.42 -29.60
CA THR A 528 -40.64 54.47 -30.15
C THR A 528 -41.09 54.95 -31.52
N THR A 529 -41.68 54.09 -32.38
CA THR A 529 -42.33 54.56 -33.62
C THR A 529 -43.59 55.37 -33.31
N MET A 530 -44.45 54.92 -32.38
CA MET A 530 -45.60 55.72 -31.92
C MET A 530 -45.17 57.09 -31.35
N ARG A 531 -44.09 57.15 -30.56
CA ARG A 531 -43.54 58.43 -30.07
C ARG A 531 -42.96 59.31 -31.20
N LYS A 532 -42.36 58.74 -32.25
CA LYS A 532 -41.94 59.50 -33.44
C LYS A 532 -43.15 60.08 -34.17
N MET A 533 -44.14 59.25 -34.53
CA MET A 533 -45.37 59.70 -35.20
C MET A 533 -46.11 60.79 -34.39
N LEU A 534 -46.16 60.65 -33.06
CA LEU A 534 -46.78 61.66 -32.19
C LEU A 534 -45.97 62.96 -32.14
N ASN A 535 -44.64 62.89 -32.06
CA ASN A 535 -43.76 64.06 -32.14
C ASN A 535 -43.88 64.75 -33.50
N GLU A 536 -43.92 64.00 -34.60
CA GLU A 536 -44.10 64.51 -35.98
C GLU A 536 -45.44 65.25 -36.10
N LEU A 537 -46.55 64.63 -35.68
CA LEU A 537 -47.86 65.27 -35.61
C LEU A 537 -47.91 66.48 -34.66
N GLN A 538 -47.08 66.51 -33.61
CA GLN A 538 -46.97 67.66 -32.71
C GLN A 538 -46.11 68.78 -33.32
N THR A 539 -45.07 68.45 -34.10
CA THR A 539 -44.33 69.45 -34.89
C THR A 539 -45.19 70.01 -36.02
N ASP A 540 -46.00 69.22 -36.71
CA ASP A 540 -46.94 69.70 -37.73
C ASP A 540 -48.00 70.63 -37.13
N LYS A 541 -48.57 70.26 -35.98
CA LYS A 541 -49.46 71.15 -35.23
C LYS A 541 -48.76 72.43 -34.77
N SER A 542 -47.52 72.35 -34.28
CA SER A 542 -46.74 73.53 -33.89
C SER A 542 -46.43 74.43 -35.09
N ASN A 543 -46.08 73.86 -36.24
CA ASN A 543 -45.82 74.58 -37.48
C ASN A 543 -47.09 75.25 -38.00
N ARG A 544 -48.24 74.55 -37.95
CA ARG A 544 -49.55 75.11 -38.33
C ARG A 544 -50.01 76.20 -37.36
N VAL A 545 -49.74 76.07 -36.06
CA VAL A 545 -49.97 77.15 -35.08
C VAL A 545 -49.10 78.36 -35.40
N LYS A 546 -47.78 78.19 -35.62
CA LYS A 546 -46.87 79.28 -36.03
C LYS A 546 -47.30 79.96 -37.34
N GLU A 547 -47.82 79.19 -38.29
CA GLU A 547 -48.35 79.72 -39.56
C GLU A 547 -49.61 80.56 -39.32
N LEU A 548 -50.51 80.13 -38.43
CA LEU A 548 -51.71 80.88 -38.03
C LEU A 548 -51.35 82.12 -37.18
N GLU A 549 -50.36 82.01 -36.29
CA GLU A 549 -49.80 83.13 -35.52
C GLU A 549 -49.13 84.16 -36.45
N SER A 550 -48.40 83.71 -37.48
CA SER A 550 -47.78 84.58 -38.49
C SER A 550 -48.85 85.28 -39.34
N ARG A 551 -49.88 84.56 -39.80
CA ARG A 551 -51.05 85.15 -40.50
C ARG A 551 -51.80 86.15 -39.61
N LEU A 552 -51.98 85.84 -38.32
CA LEU A 552 -52.61 86.73 -37.35
C LEU A 552 -51.74 87.96 -37.07
N HIS A 553 -50.44 87.80 -36.94
CA HIS A 553 -49.50 88.90 -36.73
C HIS A 553 -49.48 89.85 -37.94
N PHE A 554 -49.46 89.32 -39.16
CA PHE A 554 -49.62 90.11 -40.38
C PHE A 554 -50.94 90.89 -40.40
N ALA A 555 -52.07 90.24 -40.07
CA ALA A 555 -53.37 90.90 -39.99
C ALA A 555 -53.44 91.95 -38.85
N VAL A 556 -52.72 91.75 -37.75
CA VAL A 556 -52.58 92.72 -36.65
C VAL A 556 -51.66 93.88 -37.02
N GLU A 557 -50.59 93.65 -37.80
CA GLU A 557 -49.81 94.73 -38.39
C GLU A 557 -50.63 95.54 -39.39
N GLU A 558 -51.40 94.89 -40.27
CA GLU A 558 -52.27 95.54 -41.25
C GLU A 558 -53.35 96.37 -40.55
N LYS A 559 -54.03 95.79 -39.54
CA LYS A 559 -54.94 96.51 -38.64
C LYS A 559 -54.26 97.68 -37.95
N SER A 560 -53.04 97.51 -37.44
CA SER A 560 -52.28 98.57 -36.78
C SER A 560 -51.89 99.69 -37.75
N LYS A 561 -51.51 99.38 -38.99
CA LYS A 561 -51.25 100.38 -40.05
C LYS A 561 -52.52 101.18 -40.32
N ILE A 562 -53.66 100.51 -40.51
CA ILE A 562 -54.98 101.16 -40.72
C ILE A 562 -55.42 101.98 -39.49
N GLU A 563 -55.20 101.51 -38.26
CA GLU A 563 -55.51 102.26 -37.04
C GLU A 563 -54.61 103.49 -36.87
N ASN A 564 -53.32 103.41 -37.23
CA ASN A 564 -52.42 104.56 -37.24
C ASN A 564 -52.79 105.57 -38.34
N GLU A 565 -53.16 105.11 -39.55
CA GLU A 565 -53.68 105.96 -40.62
C GLU A 565 -54.97 106.67 -40.19
N LEU A 566 -55.93 105.94 -39.62
CA LEU A 566 -57.16 106.49 -39.06
C LEU A 566 -56.90 107.47 -37.91
N GLN A 567 -55.90 107.21 -37.06
CA GLN A 567 -55.47 108.14 -36.01
C GLN A 567 -54.77 109.38 -36.57
N MET A 568 -54.02 109.27 -37.67
CA MET A 568 -53.49 110.42 -38.41
C MET A 568 -54.62 111.24 -39.07
N GLU A 569 -55.65 110.60 -39.62
CA GLU A 569 -56.84 111.30 -40.10
C GLU A 569 -57.61 111.97 -38.96
N LEU A 570 -57.83 111.28 -37.84
CA LEU A 570 -58.53 111.82 -36.67
C LEU A 570 -57.77 113.01 -36.06
N THR A 571 -56.44 112.96 -36.00
CA THR A 571 -55.63 114.08 -35.51
C THR A 571 -55.61 115.26 -36.50
N ARG A 572 -55.57 115.02 -37.82
CA ARG A 572 -55.80 116.05 -38.85
C ARG A 572 -57.17 116.70 -38.68
N LYS A 573 -58.25 115.92 -38.62
CA LYS A 573 -59.62 116.42 -38.39
C LYS A 573 -59.77 117.16 -37.06
N SER A 574 -59.05 116.74 -36.01
CA SER A 574 -59.00 117.44 -34.72
C SER A 574 -58.27 118.79 -34.82
N GLN A 575 -57.22 118.89 -35.64
CA GLN A 575 -56.56 120.16 -35.96
C GLN A 575 -57.47 121.06 -36.80
N ASP A 576 -58.14 120.54 -37.83
CA ASP A 576 -59.13 121.28 -38.63
C ASP A 576 -60.25 121.85 -37.74
N LEU A 577 -60.78 121.02 -36.83
CA LEU A 577 -61.85 121.40 -35.89
C LEU A 577 -61.34 122.45 -34.87
N LYS A 578 -60.08 122.37 -34.44
CA LYS A 578 -59.44 123.42 -33.62
C LYS A 578 -59.28 124.72 -34.40
N GLN A 579 -58.86 124.69 -35.67
CA GLN A 579 -58.77 125.89 -36.51
C GLN A 579 -60.16 126.51 -36.76
N LEU A 580 -61.18 125.69 -37.01
CA LEU A 580 -62.58 126.14 -37.15
C LEU A 580 -63.10 126.76 -35.84
N LYS A 581 -62.81 126.16 -34.68
CA LYS A 581 -63.12 126.74 -33.37
C LYS A 581 -62.37 128.06 -33.14
N GLN A 582 -61.09 128.15 -33.50
CA GLN A 582 -60.30 129.38 -33.36
C GLN A 582 -60.86 130.51 -34.24
N LYS A 583 -61.19 130.21 -35.51
CA LYS A 583 -61.88 131.14 -36.42
C LYS A 583 -63.25 131.55 -35.85
N ASN A 584 -64.01 130.63 -35.27
CA ASN A 584 -65.29 130.94 -34.65
C ASN A 584 -65.12 131.86 -33.41
N THR A 585 -64.13 131.62 -32.55
CA THR A 585 -63.83 132.52 -31.42
C THR A 585 -63.30 133.88 -31.86
N GLN A 586 -62.57 133.95 -32.97
CA GLN A 586 -62.15 135.22 -33.59
C GLN A 586 -63.35 135.99 -34.15
N LEU A 587 -64.27 135.30 -34.84
CA LEU A 587 -65.52 135.90 -35.31
C LEU A 587 -66.42 136.35 -34.15
N GLN A 588 -66.46 135.60 -33.04
CA GLN A 588 -67.17 136.00 -31.81
C GLN A 588 -66.53 137.23 -31.16
N SER A 589 -65.20 137.32 -31.11
CA SER A 589 -64.46 138.52 -30.65
C SER A 589 -64.76 139.74 -31.53
N VAL A 590 -64.65 139.60 -32.86
CA VAL A 590 -64.95 140.72 -33.79
C VAL A 590 -66.42 141.15 -33.70
N ASN A 591 -67.35 140.21 -33.50
CA ASN A 591 -68.76 140.52 -33.28
C ASN A 591 -68.99 141.22 -31.92
N HIS A 592 -68.26 140.83 -30.87
CA HIS A 592 -68.28 141.53 -29.58
C HIS A 592 -67.70 142.96 -29.69
N ASP A 593 -66.59 143.15 -30.41
CA ASP A 593 -66.01 144.46 -30.70
C ASP A 593 -66.96 145.35 -31.53
N GLN A 594 -67.75 144.75 -32.42
CA GLN A 594 -68.81 145.43 -33.18
C GLN A 594 -70.00 145.80 -32.28
N LEU A 595 -70.42 144.92 -31.37
CA LEU A 595 -71.45 145.22 -30.37
C LEU A 595 -71.03 146.35 -29.44
N ILE A 596 -69.79 146.34 -28.93
CA ILE A 596 -69.23 147.44 -28.12
C ILE A 596 -69.22 148.76 -28.90
N LYS A 597 -68.91 148.75 -30.19
CA LYS A 597 -68.98 149.96 -31.04
C LYS A 597 -70.41 150.43 -31.25
N ILE A 598 -71.37 149.52 -31.44
CA ILE A 598 -72.81 149.85 -31.51
C ILE A 598 -73.27 150.46 -30.18
N GLU A 599 -72.83 149.92 -29.05
CA GLU A 599 -73.12 150.45 -27.71
C GLU A 599 -72.52 151.85 -27.52
N GLN A 600 -71.25 152.06 -27.90
CA GLN A 600 -70.58 153.38 -27.90
C GLN A 600 -71.32 154.40 -28.78
N TYR A 601 -71.67 154.06 -30.02
CA TYR A 601 -72.47 154.94 -30.88
C TYR A 601 -73.88 155.18 -30.32
N SER A 602 -74.48 154.22 -29.60
CA SER A 602 -75.78 154.42 -28.96
C SER A 602 -75.70 155.38 -27.77
N ALA A 603 -74.61 155.33 -27.00
CA ALA A 603 -74.32 156.26 -25.90
C ALA A 603 -74.02 157.68 -26.44
N GLU A 604 -73.26 157.80 -27.52
CA GLU A 604 -73.02 159.08 -28.22
C GLU A 604 -74.35 159.68 -28.74
N ILE A 605 -75.24 158.86 -29.30
CA ILE A 605 -76.59 159.26 -29.69
C ILE A 605 -77.45 159.67 -28.48
N GLU A 606 -77.27 159.06 -27.31
CA GLU A 606 -77.98 159.43 -26.08
C GLU A 606 -77.44 160.72 -25.45
N GLU A 607 -76.12 160.95 -25.49
CA GLU A 607 -75.50 162.22 -25.10
C GLU A 607 -75.95 163.37 -26.03
N LEU A 608 -76.01 163.12 -27.36
CA LEU A 608 -76.60 164.04 -28.34
C LEU A 608 -78.09 164.34 -28.07
N LYS A 609 -78.89 163.35 -27.65
CA LYS A 609 -80.27 163.59 -27.18
C LYS A 609 -80.31 164.41 -25.89
N SER A 610 -79.41 164.15 -24.94
CA SER A 610 -79.36 164.86 -23.66
C SER A 610 -78.98 166.34 -23.82
N THR A 611 -78.05 166.63 -24.74
CA THR A 611 -77.64 168.00 -25.10
C THR A 611 -78.73 168.73 -25.88
N PHE A 612 -79.44 168.03 -26.78
CA PHE A 612 -80.64 168.57 -27.44
C PHE A 612 -81.76 168.92 -26.46
N GLU A 613 -82.07 168.05 -25.48
CA GLU A 613 -83.05 168.36 -24.43
C GLU A 613 -82.58 169.48 -23.49
N ARG A 614 -81.26 169.62 -23.22
CA ARG A 614 -80.70 170.79 -22.52
C ARG A 614 -80.93 172.09 -23.30
N MET A 615 -80.63 172.09 -24.60
CA MET A 615 -80.89 173.21 -25.52
C MET A 615 -82.36 173.62 -25.50
N LYS A 616 -83.26 172.64 -25.63
CA LYS A 616 -84.72 172.82 -25.60
C LYS A 616 -85.21 173.41 -24.27
N ARG A 617 -84.67 172.97 -23.13
CA ARG A 617 -84.98 173.55 -21.81
C ARG A 617 -84.48 174.99 -21.68
N SER A 618 -83.28 175.30 -22.18
CA SER A 618 -82.77 176.68 -22.22
C SER A 618 -83.66 177.59 -23.06
N ASN A 619 -84.17 177.09 -24.19
CA ASN A 619 -85.03 177.85 -25.09
C ASN A 619 -86.42 178.15 -24.47
N ASN A 620 -86.94 177.25 -23.63
CA ASN A 620 -88.16 177.50 -22.85
C ASN A 620 -87.96 178.60 -21.80
N VAL A 621 -86.81 178.67 -21.10
CA VAL A 621 -86.54 179.73 -20.12
C VAL A 621 -86.53 181.11 -20.79
N SER A 622 -85.91 181.22 -21.97
CA SER A 622 -85.98 182.45 -22.79
C SER A 622 -87.40 182.81 -23.28
N GLN A 623 -88.33 181.84 -23.27
CA GLN A 623 -89.74 182.06 -23.57
C GLN A 623 -90.52 182.55 -22.33
N GLU A 624 -90.08 182.22 -21.11
CA GLU A 624 -90.63 182.77 -19.87
C GLU A 624 -90.15 184.22 -19.67
N ASP A 625 -88.87 184.52 -19.86
CA ASP A 625 -88.30 185.89 -19.81
C ASP A 625 -89.04 186.86 -20.76
N THR A 626 -89.39 186.40 -21.97
CA THR A 626 -90.14 187.21 -22.94
C THR A 626 -91.61 187.39 -22.56
N SER A 627 -92.20 186.47 -21.78
CA SER A 627 -93.55 186.62 -21.25
C SER A 627 -93.64 187.63 -20.10
N GLU A 628 -92.62 187.69 -19.23
CA GLU A 628 -92.52 188.72 -18.19
C GLU A 628 -92.34 190.11 -18.82
N LEU A 629 -91.46 190.23 -19.82
CA LEU A 629 -91.30 191.44 -20.63
C LEU A 629 -92.61 191.88 -21.30
N ASP A 630 -93.38 190.96 -21.89
CA ASP A 630 -94.67 191.32 -22.51
C ASP A 630 -95.75 191.69 -21.47
N SER A 631 -95.65 191.20 -20.22
CA SER A 631 -96.48 191.65 -19.10
C SER A 631 -96.15 193.10 -18.67
N ILE A 632 -94.86 193.44 -18.59
CA ILE A 632 -94.38 194.79 -18.29
C ILE A 632 -94.75 195.74 -19.44
N VAL A 633 -94.61 195.29 -20.68
CA VAL A 633 -95.03 196.04 -21.88
C VAL A 633 -96.55 196.22 -21.94
N LYS A 634 -97.36 195.26 -21.48
CA LYS A 634 -98.82 195.45 -21.31
C LYS A 634 -99.14 196.49 -20.23
N SER A 635 -98.48 196.44 -19.08
CA SER A 635 -98.63 197.46 -18.02
C SER A 635 -98.27 198.86 -18.52
N LEU A 636 -97.15 199.00 -19.24
CA LEU A 636 -96.72 200.24 -19.88
C LEU A 636 -97.69 200.70 -20.98
N LYS A 637 -98.23 199.78 -21.80
CA LYS A 637 -99.28 200.09 -22.81
C LYS A 637 -100.58 200.53 -22.16
N GLU A 638 -101.00 199.95 -21.04
CA GLU A 638 -102.17 200.44 -20.31
C GLU A 638 -101.95 201.82 -19.70
N ALA A 639 -100.77 202.09 -19.12
CA ALA A 639 -100.39 203.41 -18.64
C ALA A 639 -100.38 204.44 -19.79
N LEU A 640 -99.83 204.06 -20.95
CA LEU A 640 -99.83 204.86 -22.17
C LEU A 640 -101.26 205.14 -22.66
N VAL A 641 -102.13 204.13 -22.74
CA VAL A 641 -103.53 204.30 -23.20
C VAL A 641 -104.36 205.12 -22.21
N LYS A 642 -104.12 204.99 -20.90
CA LYS A 642 -104.71 205.87 -19.87
C LYS A 642 -104.22 207.32 -20.03
N SER A 643 -102.96 207.53 -20.41
CA SER A 643 -102.42 208.85 -20.76
C SER A 643 -103.03 209.42 -22.06
N GLU A 644 -103.03 208.64 -23.15
CA GLU A 644 -103.62 209.02 -24.44
C GLU A 644 -105.11 209.35 -24.32
N LYS A 645 -105.86 208.61 -23.49
CA LYS A 645 -107.29 208.88 -23.29
C LYS A 645 -107.50 210.23 -22.60
N LYS A 646 -106.72 210.52 -21.56
CA LYS A 646 -106.69 211.83 -20.90
C LYS A 646 -106.25 212.96 -21.85
N GLN A 647 -105.35 212.66 -22.78
CA GLN A 647 -104.92 213.59 -23.83
C GLN A 647 -105.97 213.79 -24.93
N ARG A 648 -106.76 212.76 -25.27
CA ARG A 648 -107.94 212.88 -26.15
C ARG A 648 -109.06 213.68 -25.49
N GLU A 649 -109.27 213.55 -24.18
CA GLU A 649 -110.23 214.37 -23.43
C GLU A 649 -109.81 215.86 -23.44
N ILE A 650 -108.51 216.16 -23.31
CA ILE A 650 -107.93 217.52 -23.44
C ILE A 650 -107.96 218.03 -24.90
N MET A 651 -107.89 217.15 -25.89
CA MET A 651 -108.08 217.52 -27.30
C MET A 651 -109.55 217.78 -27.65
N ASN A 652 -110.49 216.94 -27.23
CA ASN A 652 -111.91 217.12 -27.52
C ASN A 652 -112.43 218.43 -26.93
N THR A 653 -112.11 218.73 -25.68
CA THR A 653 -112.44 220.03 -25.05
C THR A 653 -111.81 221.23 -25.77
N ASN A 654 -110.64 221.07 -26.40
CA ASN A 654 -110.07 222.09 -27.30
C ASN A 654 -110.74 222.14 -28.68
N VAL A 655 -111.21 221.02 -29.22
CA VAL A 655 -111.96 220.96 -30.48
C VAL A 655 -113.35 221.58 -30.30
N GLU A 656 -114.03 221.33 -29.19
CA GLU A 656 -115.28 221.97 -28.80
C GLU A 656 -115.11 223.49 -28.63
N LEU A 657 -114.03 223.95 -27.97
CA LEU A 657 -113.69 225.37 -27.92
C LEU A 657 -113.37 225.96 -29.31
N LYS A 658 -112.74 225.19 -30.21
CA LYS A 658 -112.53 225.58 -31.60
C LYS A 658 -113.84 225.64 -32.38
N GLU A 659 -114.76 224.69 -32.24
CA GLU A 659 -116.06 224.72 -32.91
C GLU A 659 -116.94 225.85 -32.40
N LEU A 660 -116.99 226.08 -31.08
CA LEU A 660 -117.71 227.21 -30.48
C LEU A 660 -117.19 228.55 -31.01
N ASN A 661 -115.87 228.70 -31.13
CA ASN A 661 -115.25 229.89 -31.72
C ASN A 661 -115.44 229.95 -33.25
N ASN A 662 -115.46 228.82 -33.96
CA ASN A 662 -115.77 228.76 -35.39
C ASN A 662 -117.25 229.09 -35.66
N ASP A 663 -118.16 228.78 -34.75
CA ASP A 663 -119.57 229.17 -34.84
C ASP A 663 -119.81 230.64 -34.44
N LEU A 664 -119.00 231.19 -33.54
CA LEU A 664 -118.88 232.65 -33.35
C LEU A 664 -118.38 233.33 -34.63
N ASN A 665 -117.35 232.78 -35.29
CA ASN A 665 -116.88 233.29 -36.58
C ASN A 665 -117.97 233.19 -37.66
N LYS A 666 -118.66 232.05 -37.81
CA LYS A 666 -119.80 231.92 -38.74
C LYS A 666 -120.94 232.91 -38.44
N LYS A 667 -121.18 233.26 -37.17
CA LYS A 667 -122.17 234.28 -36.77
C LYS A 667 -121.69 235.71 -37.08
N PHE A 668 -120.41 236.02 -36.81
CA PHE A 668 -119.83 237.31 -37.16
C PHE A 668 -119.74 237.52 -38.67
N ASP A 669 -119.38 236.49 -39.43
CA ASP A 669 -119.28 236.54 -40.89
C ASP A 669 -120.66 236.73 -41.55
N ARG A 670 -121.73 236.18 -40.94
CA ARG A 670 -123.14 236.45 -41.33
C ARG A 670 -123.60 237.87 -40.97
N LEU A 671 -123.05 238.49 -39.93
CA LEU A 671 -123.38 239.86 -39.52
C LEU A 671 -122.53 240.93 -40.22
N SER A 672 -121.29 240.61 -40.58
CA SER A 672 -120.33 241.55 -41.18
C SER A 672 -120.15 241.38 -42.69
N LYS A 673 -120.70 240.34 -43.33
CA LYS A 673 -120.94 240.41 -44.79
C LYS A 673 -122.01 241.46 -45.15
N ASN A 674 -122.91 241.80 -44.22
CA ASN A 674 -123.73 243.02 -44.30
C ASN A 674 -122.88 244.31 -44.19
N TYR A 675 -121.77 244.29 -43.46
CA TYR A 675 -120.88 245.44 -43.23
C TYR A 675 -119.55 245.38 -44.01
N LYS A 676 -119.43 244.45 -44.97
CA LYS A 676 -118.32 244.37 -45.95
C LYS A 676 -118.77 244.03 -47.37
N ASN A 677 -120.07 244.18 -47.63
CA ASN A 677 -120.51 245.08 -48.71
C ASN A 677 -120.08 246.54 -48.43
N LEU A 678 -119.74 246.91 -47.18
CA LEU A 678 -119.10 248.18 -46.83
C LEU A 678 -117.56 248.06 -46.78
N SER A 679 -116.94 248.21 -47.96
CA SER A 679 -115.51 248.50 -48.19
C SER A 679 -114.45 247.41 -47.91
N LEU A 680 -113.64 247.19 -48.95
CA LEU A 680 -112.29 246.62 -48.92
C LEU A 680 -111.41 247.22 -47.80
N GLN A 681 -110.47 246.44 -47.24
CA GLN A 681 -109.08 246.88 -46.89
C GLN A 681 -108.24 245.80 -46.13
N ILE A 682 -106.94 245.77 -46.44
CA ILE A 682 -105.75 245.56 -45.55
C ILE A 682 -105.44 244.13 -44.97
N SER A 683 -104.61 243.38 -45.73
CA SER A 683 -103.24 242.87 -45.42
C SER A 683 -102.85 241.99 -44.19
N LYS A 684 -101.69 241.33 -44.35
CA LYS A 684 -100.56 241.07 -43.41
C LYS A 684 -100.40 239.70 -42.65
N THR A 685 -99.29 239.00 -42.98
CA THR A 685 -98.21 238.40 -42.11
C THR A 685 -98.48 237.22 -41.14
N LYS A 686 -97.50 236.42 -40.63
CA LYS A 686 -96.13 235.93 -41.03
C LYS A 686 -95.54 235.03 -39.88
N ASP A 687 -94.43 234.30 -40.14
CA ASP A 687 -93.29 233.96 -39.22
C ASP A 687 -93.24 232.78 -38.17
N LEU A 688 -92.26 231.87 -38.38
CA LEU A 688 -91.09 231.44 -37.52
C LEU A 688 -91.13 230.33 -36.40
N GLU A 689 -90.35 229.23 -36.65
CA GLU A 689 -89.20 228.65 -35.87
C GLU A 689 -89.35 228.09 -34.39
N PRO A 690 -88.38 227.31 -33.79
CA PRO A 690 -87.62 226.14 -34.31
C PRO A 690 -87.11 225.04 -33.29
N LYS A 691 -86.26 224.11 -33.81
CA LYS A 691 -85.00 223.48 -33.25
C LYS A 691 -84.91 222.00 -32.83
N SER A 692 -83.66 221.48 -32.86
CA SER A 692 -83.18 220.08 -32.77
C SER A 692 -81.65 220.01 -32.52
N ALA A 693 -81.08 218.93 -31.91
CA ALA A 693 -79.67 218.41 -32.10
C ALA A 693 -79.22 217.25 -31.14
N ARG A 694 -78.29 216.37 -31.63
CA ARG A 694 -77.19 215.61 -30.93
C ARG A 694 -77.49 214.49 -29.89
N SER A 695 -76.60 213.53 -29.50
CA SER A 695 -75.47 212.76 -30.16
C SER A 695 -74.71 211.74 -29.22
N SER A 696 -74.36 210.52 -29.70
CA SER A 696 -73.16 209.65 -29.35
C SER A 696 -72.91 209.13 -27.88
N PRO A 697 -71.93 208.22 -27.54
CA PRO A 697 -71.38 206.95 -28.12
C PRO A 697 -71.09 205.75 -27.12
N HIS A 698 -70.62 204.56 -27.61
CA HIS A 698 -69.66 203.49 -27.08
C HIS A 698 -69.32 203.20 -25.56
N PRO A 699 -68.60 202.11 -25.13
CA PRO A 699 -68.40 200.69 -25.60
C PRO A 699 -68.20 199.52 -24.52
N SER A 700 -68.25 198.24 -24.98
CA SER A 700 -67.52 196.95 -24.64
C SER A 700 -66.87 196.54 -23.27
N ARG A 701 -66.99 195.24 -22.86
CA ARG A 701 -65.90 194.17 -22.84
C ARG A 701 -66.20 192.79 -22.15
N SER A 702 -65.62 191.70 -22.72
CA SER A 702 -65.00 190.42 -22.16
C SER A 702 -65.66 189.55 -21.04
N GLY A 703 -65.50 188.20 -20.92
CA GLY A 703 -64.93 187.11 -21.77
C GLY A 703 -64.42 185.83 -21.00
N SER A 704 -64.12 184.69 -21.69
CA SER A 704 -63.32 183.47 -21.27
C SER A 704 -64.00 182.28 -20.51
N ILE A 705 -63.57 180.99 -20.46
CA ILE A 705 -63.05 179.95 -21.45
C ILE A 705 -63.02 178.50 -20.81
N VAL A 706 -62.71 177.39 -21.54
CA VAL A 706 -62.71 175.94 -21.10
C VAL A 706 -61.63 175.07 -21.83
N GLN A 707 -61.02 174.02 -21.20
CA GLN A 707 -60.19 172.90 -21.77
C GLN A 707 -59.85 171.82 -20.68
N ASP A 708 -59.57 170.49 -20.80
CA ASP A 708 -59.37 169.41 -21.84
C ASP A 708 -57.88 169.05 -22.24
N THR A 709 -57.37 167.81 -22.48
CA THR A 709 -57.83 166.36 -22.48
C THR A 709 -56.67 165.28 -22.63
N ILE A 710 -56.96 163.95 -22.51
CA ILE A 710 -56.36 162.74 -23.24
C ILE A 710 -55.08 161.91 -22.76
N SER A 711 -55.11 160.56 -22.97
CA SER A 711 -54.04 159.50 -23.23
C SER A 711 -53.22 158.66 -22.17
N SER A 712 -53.43 157.32 -22.18
CA SER A 712 -52.55 156.08 -22.30
C SER A 712 -51.02 156.01 -21.98
N PRO A 713 -50.37 154.80 -21.82
CA PRO A 713 -50.73 153.50 -21.20
C PRO A 713 -49.56 152.66 -20.51
N ILE A 714 -49.83 151.38 -20.09
CA ILE A 714 -48.93 150.18 -19.92
C ILE A 714 -48.22 149.83 -18.55
N SER A 715 -48.39 148.54 -18.15
CA SER A 715 -47.59 147.64 -17.26
C SER A 715 -47.60 147.76 -15.72
N SER A 716 -47.80 146.61 -15.02
CA SER A 716 -47.25 146.29 -13.69
C SER A 716 -47.41 144.79 -13.31
N THR A 717 -46.52 144.27 -12.46
CA THR A 717 -46.64 143.00 -11.72
C THR A 717 -46.10 143.18 -10.29
N GLN A 718 -46.64 142.46 -9.30
CA GLN A 718 -46.33 142.66 -7.87
C GLN A 718 -45.45 141.54 -7.28
N SER A 719 -44.50 141.88 -6.41
CA SER A 719 -43.78 140.93 -5.53
C SER A 719 -42.98 141.63 -4.41
N GLU A 720 -43.58 141.82 -3.22
CA GLU A 720 -42.82 142.29 -2.04
C GLU A 720 -43.44 141.87 -0.68
N ILE A 721 -43.67 140.56 -0.49
CA ILE A 721 -44.14 139.97 0.79
C ILE A 721 -43.13 138.94 1.36
N ASN A 722 -41.91 138.89 0.81
CA ASN A 722 -40.88 137.91 1.17
C ASN A 722 -40.37 138.00 2.62
N GLU A 723 -40.57 139.12 3.32
CA GLU A 723 -40.08 139.30 4.70
C GLU A 723 -40.71 138.34 5.72
N LYS A 724 -41.99 137.95 5.52
CA LYS A 724 -42.69 137.05 6.46
C LYS A 724 -42.14 135.61 6.49
N ILE A 725 -41.33 135.23 5.51
CA ILE A 725 -40.70 133.90 5.43
C ILE A 725 -39.55 133.74 6.44
N ALA A 726 -38.86 134.81 6.82
CA ALA A 726 -37.73 134.74 7.74
C ALA A 726 -38.14 134.34 9.17
N TYR A 727 -39.25 134.91 9.68
CA TYR A 727 -39.66 134.74 11.08
C TYR A 727 -40.05 133.29 11.42
N ILE A 728 -40.95 132.69 10.63
CA ILE A 728 -41.44 131.31 10.87
C ILE A 728 -40.30 130.29 10.75
N LYS A 729 -39.37 130.51 9.82
CA LYS A 729 -38.22 129.63 9.60
C LYS A 729 -37.24 129.66 10.79
N ASN A 730 -37.00 130.83 11.38
CA ASN A 730 -36.14 130.94 12.56
C ASN A 730 -36.79 130.34 13.82
N VAL A 731 -38.11 130.51 14.01
CA VAL A 731 -38.85 129.92 15.15
C VAL A 731 -38.77 128.37 15.12
N LEU A 732 -38.94 127.75 13.95
CA LEU A 732 -38.83 126.29 13.83
C LEU A 732 -37.39 125.76 13.97
N LEU A 733 -36.37 126.59 13.67
CA LEU A 733 -34.97 126.17 13.80
C LEU A 733 -34.48 126.22 15.25
N GLY A 734 -34.87 127.25 16.02
CA GLY A 734 -34.45 127.41 17.42
C GLY A 734 -34.88 126.26 18.34
N PHE A 735 -36.08 125.69 18.13
CA PHE A 735 -36.54 124.52 18.89
C PHE A 735 -35.90 123.19 18.47
N LEU A 736 -35.16 123.14 17.35
CA LEU A 736 -34.36 121.98 16.95
C LEU A 736 -32.91 122.08 17.45
N GLU A 737 -32.39 123.30 17.62
CA GLU A 737 -31.01 123.55 18.04
C GLU A 737 -30.74 123.11 19.49
N HIS A 738 -31.66 123.42 20.42
CA HIS A 738 -31.52 123.00 21.83
C HIS A 738 -32.01 121.57 22.06
N ARG A 739 -31.08 120.67 22.42
CA ARG A 739 -31.36 119.22 22.55
C ARG A 739 -32.42 118.91 23.62
N ASP A 740 -32.35 119.60 24.75
CA ASP A 740 -33.20 119.34 25.94
C ASP A 740 -34.64 119.90 25.81
N GLN A 741 -34.94 120.62 24.71
CA GLN A 741 -36.28 121.16 24.43
C GLN A 741 -37.06 120.35 23.39
N ARG A 742 -36.43 119.37 22.74
CA ARG A 742 -37.07 118.52 21.72
C ARG A 742 -38.21 117.68 22.29
N ASP A 743 -38.10 117.26 23.55
CA ASP A 743 -39.14 116.52 24.26
C ASP A 743 -40.42 117.36 24.46
N GLN A 744 -40.32 118.70 24.43
CA GLN A 744 -41.49 119.61 24.49
C GLN A 744 -42.17 119.79 23.12
N LEU A 745 -41.49 119.45 22.02
CA LEU A 745 -42.10 119.37 20.69
C LEU A 745 -42.90 118.06 20.48
N LEU A 746 -42.57 116.99 21.22
CA LEU A 746 -43.20 115.67 21.06
C LEU A 746 -44.75 115.72 21.18
N PRO A 747 -45.37 116.38 22.20
CA PRO A 747 -46.83 116.46 22.29
C PRO A 747 -47.46 117.28 21.15
N VAL A 748 -46.76 118.30 20.65
CA VAL A 748 -47.26 119.19 19.59
C VAL A 748 -47.25 118.47 18.24
N VAL A 749 -46.18 117.70 17.94
CA VAL A 749 -46.09 116.91 16.71
C VAL A 749 -47.09 115.75 16.75
N THR A 750 -47.21 115.03 17.88
CA THR A 750 -48.18 113.94 18.03
C THR A 750 -49.64 114.42 17.89
N THR A 751 -49.99 115.60 18.42
CA THR A 751 -51.35 116.17 18.26
C THR A 751 -51.62 116.71 16.86
N LEU A 752 -50.62 117.23 16.15
CA LEU A 752 -50.79 117.74 14.77
C LEU A 752 -50.91 116.62 13.72
N LEU A 753 -50.41 115.41 14.01
CA LEU A 753 -50.36 114.27 13.07
C LEU A 753 -51.16 113.02 13.50
N GLN A 754 -51.78 113.02 14.70
CA GLN A 754 -52.60 111.93 15.23
C GLN A 754 -51.90 110.55 15.18
N LEU A 755 -50.64 110.50 15.62
CA LEU A 755 -49.83 109.28 15.60
C LEU A 755 -50.18 108.34 16.76
N ASP A 756 -50.18 107.04 16.48
CA ASP A 756 -50.52 105.99 17.43
C ASP A 756 -49.30 105.62 18.33
N SER A 757 -49.53 105.00 19.49
CA SER A 757 -48.49 104.74 20.51
C SER A 757 -47.39 103.76 20.07
N ASN A 758 -47.47 103.20 18.87
CA ASN A 758 -46.40 102.42 18.23
C ASN A 758 -45.47 103.28 17.35
N ASP A 759 -46.00 104.36 16.73
CA ASP A 759 -45.18 105.28 15.94
C ASP A 759 -44.50 106.34 16.81
N GLU A 760 -45.09 106.72 17.95
CA GLU A 760 -44.41 107.45 19.03
C GLU A 760 -43.11 106.74 19.48
N LYS A 761 -43.18 105.42 19.66
CA LYS A 761 -42.01 104.58 20.00
C LYS A 761 -40.98 104.51 18.88
N ARG A 762 -41.40 104.52 17.61
CA ARG A 762 -40.50 104.60 16.44
C ARG A 762 -39.80 105.96 16.37
N LEU A 763 -40.52 107.05 16.63
CA LEU A 763 -39.96 108.39 16.65
C LEU A 763 -38.90 108.52 17.76
N LEU A 764 -39.20 108.03 18.97
CA LEU A 764 -38.23 107.95 20.08
C LEU A 764 -37.02 107.06 19.76
N LEU A 765 -37.20 105.94 19.06
CA LEU A 765 -36.10 105.09 18.56
C LEU A 765 -35.24 105.76 17.47
N SER A 766 -35.76 106.76 16.77
CA SER A 766 -35.04 107.52 15.73
C SER A 766 -34.34 108.80 16.25
N LEU A 767 -34.58 109.17 17.50
CA LEU A 767 -34.08 110.41 18.13
C LEU A 767 -32.92 110.20 19.11
N LYS A 768 -32.42 108.96 19.25
CA LYS A 768 -31.42 108.55 20.24
C LYS A 768 -30.09 108.13 19.61
#